data_AF-A0A1Y2RCK3-F1
#
_entry.id   AF-A0A1Y2RCK3-F1
#
_cell.length_a   1.000
_cell.length_b   1.000
_cell.length_c   1.000
_cell.angle_alpha   90.00
_cell.angle_beta   90.00
_cell.angle_gamma   90.00
#
_symmetry.space_group_name_H-M   'P 1'
#
loop_
_entity.id
_entity.type
_entity.pdbx_description
1 polymer ?
#
loop_
_entity_poly.entity_id
_entity_poly.type
_entity_poly.pdbx_seq_one_letter_code
_entity_poly.pdbx_strand_id
1 'polypeptide(L)'
;MALFRLKKKKPGFFELLIEKNVVLPAHDRQRGLEFLISLFSEIRPAQGKLKKNAEKNLLQVTELMKEYKVVLVNTQHALIAQLLSTDLTAAITESGIPLARGFWQELSNRLKHKLLPTLQDENDFLYVINNVFFKKSDYIWVEAIPRQAWVDFFEAIGFSFSPRHNSLKKELIQALKILSFQVAQLGLEKEVLSYLPDDEQYKDTSFVLQNYKVHEVEKQLLDNDSNTALATAAFELKKSIDDCYELIDHIRESHSEKGASIQQTYLLLILTNRLERMQLVLDVLDADNKFDTGRFVDVFRLLLRNEKRKNSIREFLSQGVGYLAYQIAEHKGSKGNMYITSTRKDYYLMILSAMWGGLIICFVAIFKNLLGKLKLAPFPQGLLFSVNYSIGFIMIENTGSTLATKQPAFTASAVASSLDTKKHSEPDLDNLAVTIAKVSRSQIASFFGNLIIVFPITFLMAMGYDMLFHQKIAEGNAALKLLIDQHPWRSLSLLYACFTGFFLFASGIIAGYWQNKIRYGQIKDRLKEHPALKFSMSPKRLNKLAGWVERNFGALMGNISLGFFLGFAGILGKILGLPFDIRHITISAGNSAIGVYGLGIENIPPYFLLAVLGGVLCIGFLNFLTSFSLAFLVAVKSRGIRFAQYPRFFRILGRYFLRHPREFVLPSKKVVEPVYKSLG
;
A
#
# COMPACT_ATOMS: atom_id res chain seq x y z
N MET A 1 -18.01 7.50 66.59
CA MET A 1 -17.67 8.68 65.77
C MET A 1 -16.27 8.50 65.19
N ALA A 2 -16.16 8.00 63.96
CA ALA A 2 -14.87 7.94 63.25
C ALA A 2 -14.78 9.16 62.33
N LEU A 3 -13.82 10.06 62.61
CA LEU A 3 -13.51 11.21 61.78
C LEU A 3 -13.09 10.75 60.38
N PHE A 4 -13.93 11.03 59.38
CA PHE A 4 -13.54 11.02 57.98
C PHE A 4 -12.53 12.15 57.74
N ARG A 5 -11.23 11.84 57.80
CA ARG A 5 -10.19 12.69 57.22
C ARG A 5 -10.39 12.75 55.71
N LEU A 6 -11.06 13.79 55.23
CA LEU A 6 -11.03 14.20 53.83
C LEU A 6 -9.56 14.38 53.43
N LYS A 7 -9.05 13.49 52.57
CA LYS A 7 -7.75 13.68 51.90
C LYS A 7 -7.82 15.01 51.15
N LYS A 8 -7.14 16.05 51.64
CA LYS A 8 -6.92 17.30 50.89
C LYS A 8 -6.39 16.93 49.50
N LYS A 9 -7.09 17.39 48.46
CA LYS A 9 -6.67 17.25 47.07
C LYS A 9 -5.29 17.91 46.97
N LYS A 10 -4.28 17.18 46.47
CA LYS A 10 -2.96 17.79 46.25
C LYS A 10 -3.15 18.98 45.28
N PRO A 11 -2.56 20.15 45.57
CA PRO A 11 -2.69 21.31 44.69
C PRO A 11 -2.15 20.98 43.30
N GLY A 12 -2.81 21.51 42.26
CA GLY A 12 -2.43 21.31 40.86
C GLY A 12 -1.10 21.99 40.53
N PHE A 13 -0.46 21.60 39.42
CA PHE A 13 0.82 22.18 38.99
C PHE A 13 0.77 23.72 38.89
N PHE A 14 -0.26 24.26 38.23
CA PHE A 14 -0.42 25.72 38.10
C PHE A 14 -0.76 26.41 39.42
N GLU A 15 -1.54 25.77 40.31
CA GLU A 15 -1.85 26.33 41.64
C GLU A 15 -0.57 26.51 42.46
N LEU A 16 0.31 25.51 42.47
CA LEU A 16 1.63 25.59 43.12
C LEU A 16 2.55 26.62 42.47
N LEU A 17 2.50 26.74 41.13
CA LEU A 17 3.32 27.71 40.40
C LEU A 17 2.90 29.16 40.74
N ILE A 18 1.59 29.41 40.76
CA ILE A 18 1.00 30.72 41.06
C ILE A 18 1.25 31.07 42.54
N GLU A 19 1.09 30.12 43.46
CA GLU A 19 1.35 30.31 44.89
C GLU A 19 2.82 30.64 45.17
N LYS A 20 3.75 29.96 44.48
CA LYS A 20 5.20 30.23 44.62
C LYS A 20 5.64 31.52 43.95
N ASN A 21 4.97 31.94 42.88
CA ASN A 21 5.26 33.17 42.12
C ASN A 21 6.74 33.33 41.69
N VAL A 22 7.43 32.20 41.43
CA VAL A 22 8.86 32.19 41.04
C VAL A 22 8.99 32.20 39.53
N VAL A 23 9.80 33.14 39.02
CA VAL A 23 10.18 33.21 37.61
C VAL A 23 11.44 32.37 37.35
N LEU A 24 11.39 31.50 36.35
CA LEU A 24 12.51 30.67 35.92
C LEU A 24 13.59 31.51 35.22
N PRO A 25 14.89 31.23 35.37
CA PRO A 25 15.93 31.87 34.57
C PRO A 25 15.83 31.43 33.11
N ALA A 26 15.93 32.36 32.15
CA ALA A 26 15.82 32.07 30.71
C ALA A 26 16.99 31.24 30.12
N HIS A 27 18.05 31.00 30.89
CA HIS A 27 19.23 30.21 30.49
C HIS A 27 19.30 28.84 31.19
N ASP A 28 18.39 28.56 32.14
CA ASP A 28 18.38 27.29 32.87
C ASP A 28 17.67 26.20 32.05
N ARG A 29 18.45 25.46 31.28
CA ARG A 29 17.97 24.39 30.40
C ARG A 29 17.25 23.28 31.17
N GLN A 30 17.75 22.85 32.32
CA GLN A 30 17.16 21.71 33.02
C GLN A 30 15.80 22.09 33.61
N ARG A 31 15.71 23.23 34.31
CA ARG A 31 14.43 23.68 34.88
C ARG A 31 13.42 24.07 33.80
N GLY A 32 13.89 24.64 32.68
CA GLY A 32 13.05 24.89 31.52
C GLY A 32 12.43 23.61 30.96
N LEU A 33 13.22 22.54 30.82
CA LEU A 33 12.72 21.25 30.34
C LEU A 33 11.70 20.63 31.32
N GLU A 34 12.00 20.62 32.61
CA GLU A 34 11.09 20.12 33.66
C GLU A 34 9.76 20.88 33.68
N PHE A 35 9.81 22.20 33.46
CA PHE A 35 8.62 23.03 33.34
C PHE A 35 7.78 22.65 32.12
N LEU A 36 8.39 22.47 30.93
CA LEU A 36 7.66 22.05 29.73
C LEU A 36 7.04 20.67 29.87
N ILE A 37 7.76 19.71 30.47
CA ILE A 37 7.22 18.37 30.75
C ILE A 37 5.96 18.49 31.62
N SER A 38 6.02 19.31 32.66
CA SER A 38 4.90 19.54 33.59
C SER A 38 3.73 20.24 32.90
N LEU A 39 3.99 21.29 32.13
CA LEU A 39 3.00 22.04 31.34
C LEU A 39 2.22 21.12 30.39
N PHE A 40 2.93 20.37 29.54
CA PHE A 40 2.29 19.47 28.58
C PHE A 40 1.69 18.22 29.22
N SER A 41 2.09 17.87 30.45
CA SER A 41 1.43 16.81 31.23
C SER A 41 0.00 17.17 31.62
N GLU A 42 -0.29 18.45 31.89
CA GLU A 42 -1.63 18.96 32.19
C GLU A 42 -2.51 19.05 30.94
N ILE A 43 -1.90 19.36 29.78
CA ILE A 43 -2.61 19.38 28.49
C ILE A 43 -2.99 17.95 28.06
N ARG A 44 -2.09 16.98 28.30
CA ARG A 44 -2.26 15.58 27.89
C ARG A 44 -3.55 14.97 28.46
N PRO A 45 -4.36 14.27 27.65
CA PRO A 45 -5.58 13.63 28.14
C PRO A 45 -5.26 12.48 29.11
N ALA A 46 -5.99 12.41 30.22
CA ALA A 46 -5.89 11.31 31.19
C ALA A 46 -6.41 9.99 30.58
N GLN A 47 -5.80 8.85 30.94
CA GLN A 47 -6.26 7.53 30.50
C GLN A 47 -7.49 7.09 31.32
N GLY A 48 -8.64 6.92 30.67
CA GLY A 48 -9.86 6.39 31.30
C GLY A 48 -11.18 6.82 30.65
N LYS A 49 -12.31 6.30 31.16
CA LYS A 49 -13.69 6.53 30.66
C LYS A 49 -14.19 7.98 30.70
N LEU A 50 -13.44 8.90 31.29
CA LEU A 50 -13.69 10.35 31.23
C LEU A 50 -12.77 10.95 30.18
N LYS A 51 -13.30 11.15 28.96
CA LYS A 51 -12.65 11.93 27.90
C LYS A 51 -12.40 13.36 28.40
N LYS A 52 -11.30 13.61 29.12
CA LYS A 52 -10.74 14.97 29.20
C LYS A 52 -10.34 15.34 27.78
N ASN A 53 -10.94 16.41 27.26
CA ASN A 53 -10.68 16.90 25.91
C ASN A 53 -9.34 17.68 25.94
N ALA A 54 -8.32 17.21 25.23
CA ALA A 54 -7.01 17.85 25.19
C ALA A 54 -7.10 19.31 24.72
N GLU A 55 -8.07 19.60 23.85
CA GLU A 55 -8.44 20.96 23.42
C GLU A 55 -8.87 21.85 24.58
N LYS A 56 -9.75 21.36 25.46
CA LYS A 56 -10.20 22.13 26.64
C LYS A 56 -9.04 22.42 27.59
N ASN A 57 -8.15 21.45 27.79
CA ASN A 57 -6.97 21.66 28.63
C ASN A 57 -6.02 22.69 28.00
N LEU A 58 -5.79 22.65 26.69
CA LEU A 58 -4.96 23.64 25.99
C LEU A 58 -5.55 25.04 26.14
N LEU A 59 -6.86 25.21 25.90
CA LEU A 59 -7.56 26.48 26.07
C LEU A 59 -7.46 27.00 27.51
N GLN A 60 -7.62 26.14 28.51
CA GLN A 60 -7.47 26.50 29.92
C GLN A 60 -6.04 26.98 30.23
N VAL A 61 -5.01 26.31 29.71
CA VAL A 61 -3.62 26.76 29.86
C VAL A 61 -3.40 28.11 29.17
N THR A 62 -3.98 28.32 27.99
CA THR A 62 -3.92 29.60 27.27
C THR A 62 -4.59 30.73 28.06
N GLU A 63 -5.73 30.46 28.71
CA GLU A 63 -6.39 31.43 29.61
C GLU A 63 -5.52 31.73 30.84
N LEU A 64 -4.94 30.72 31.48
CA LEU A 64 -4.04 30.91 32.63
C LEU A 64 -2.79 31.73 32.26
N MET A 65 -2.26 31.58 31.04
CA MET A 65 -1.16 32.42 30.54
C MET A 65 -1.58 33.90 30.39
N LYS A 66 -2.83 34.15 29.98
CA LYS A 66 -3.38 35.51 29.86
C LYS A 66 -3.66 36.15 31.23
N GLU A 67 -4.11 35.35 32.20
CA GLU A 67 -4.47 35.81 33.55
C GLU A 67 -3.25 35.99 34.47
N TYR A 68 -2.30 35.03 34.45
CA TYR A 68 -1.15 35.01 35.34
C TYR A 68 0.17 35.21 34.59
N LYS A 69 0.78 36.39 34.77
CA LYS A 69 2.06 36.76 34.12
C LYS A 69 3.18 35.75 34.39
N VAL A 70 3.23 35.12 35.57
CA VAL A 70 4.25 34.11 35.88
C VAL A 70 4.14 32.86 35.01
N VAL A 71 2.92 32.43 34.67
CA VAL A 71 2.71 31.27 33.79
C VAL A 71 3.22 31.59 32.38
N LEU A 72 2.90 32.80 31.88
CA LEU A 72 3.37 33.27 30.57
C LEU A 72 4.90 33.38 30.51
N VAL A 73 5.50 34.09 31.47
CA VAL A 73 6.95 34.33 31.49
C VAL A 73 7.72 33.02 31.67
N ASN A 74 7.27 32.11 32.52
CA ASN A 74 7.91 30.79 32.67
C ASN A 74 7.78 29.94 31.41
N THR A 75 6.65 30.00 30.70
CA THR A 75 6.49 29.32 29.40
C THR A 75 7.44 29.90 28.36
N GLN A 76 7.55 31.24 28.26
CA GLN A 76 8.49 31.91 27.36
C GLN A 76 9.94 31.53 27.68
N HIS A 77 10.35 31.68 28.95
CA HIS A 77 11.71 31.38 29.40
C HIS A 77 12.07 29.91 29.19
N ALA A 78 11.15 28.98 29.46
CA ALA A 78 11.39 27.56 29.25
C ALA A 78 11.56 27.22 27.76
N LEU A 79 10.74 27.80 26.87
CA LEU A 79 10.87 27.60 25.42
C LEU A 79 12.17 28.21 24.88
N ILE A 80 12.49 29.46 25.25
CA ILE A 80 13.73 30.14 24.83
C ILE A 80 14.95 29.37 25.34
N ALA A 81 14.94 28.91 26.59
CA ALA A 81 16.03 28.13 27.17
C ALA A 81 16.28 26.87 26.34
N GLN A 82 15.25 26.13 25.94
CA GLN A 82 15.43 24.96 25.07
C GLN A 82 15.93 25.37 23.69
N LEU A 83 15.26 26.30 23.01
CA LEU A 83 15.58 26.68 21.64
C LEU A 83 16.99 27.27 21.45
N LEU A 84 17.55 27.94 22.48
CA LEU A 84 18.91 28.49 22.41
C LEU A 84 19.99 27.49 22.84
N SER A 85 19.63 26.45 23.60
CA SER A 85 20.59 25.49 24.16
C SER A 85 20.60 24.14 23.45
N THR A 86 19.74 23.96 22.44
CA THR A 86 19.66 22.75 21.64
C THR A 86 19.76 23.07 20.16
N ASP A 87 20.41 22.18 19.39
CA ASP A 87 20.50 22.27 17.95
C ASP A 87 19.17 21.91 17.29
N LEU A 88 18.60 22.85 16.53
CA LEU A 88 17.38 22.64 15.75
C LEU A 88 17.66 21.96 14.40
N THR A 89 18.92 21.93 13.96
CA THR A 89 19.33 21.39 12.67
C THR A 89 18.91 19.93 12.53
N ALA A 90 19.21 19.10 13.53
CA ALA A 90 18.84 17.67 13.53
C ALA A 90 17.31 17.48 13.57
N ALA A 91 16.57 18.30 14.32
CA ALA A 91 15.11 18.24 14.33
C ALA A 91 14.49 18.55 12.95
N ILE A 92 15.08 19.45 12.18
CA ILE A 92 14.58 19.81 10.84
C ILE A 92 15.03 18.79 9.78
N THR A 93 16.29 18.36 9.87
CA THR A 93 16.95 17.50 8.86
C THR A 93 16.79 16.00 9.12
N GLU A 94 16.42 15.55 10.31
CA GLU A 94 16.37 14.11 10.62
C GLU A 94 14.99 13.65 11.12
N SER A 95 14.16 14.56 11.65
CA SER A 95 12.90 14.18 12.31
C SER A 95 11.92 13.44 11.39
N GLY A 96 11.77 12.15 11.66
CA GLY A 96 10.91 11.18 10.97
C GLY A 96 11.18 11.02 9.47
N ILE A 97 12.33 11.47 9.00
CA ILE A 97 12.79 11.18 7.64
C ILE A 97 13.74 9.98 7.71
N PRO A 98 13.59 8.98 6.84
CA PRO A 98 14.49 7.83 6.83
C PRO A 98 15.96 8.25 6.68
N LEU A 99 16.82 7.73 7.55
CA LEU A 99 18.25 8.08 7.58
C LEU A 99 19.10 7.15 6.73
N ALA A 100 18.65 5.90 6.52
CA ALA A 100 19.38 4.96 5.69
C ALA A 100 19.17 5.24 4.20
N ARG A 101 20.21 5.11 3.39
CA ARG A 101 20.11 5.24 1.91
C ARG A 101 19.30 4.11 1.27
N GLY A 102 19.18 2.95 1.91
CA GLY A 102 18.47 1.78 1.38
C GLY A 102 17.20 1.41 2.16
N PHE A 103 16.14 1.03 1.44
CA PHE A 103 14.86 0.61 2.03
C PHE A 103 15.02 -0.54 3.05
N TRP A 104 15.79 -1.58 2.71
CA TRP A 104 15.98 -2.74 3.58
C TRP A 104 16.81 -2.43 4.81
N GLN A 105 17.79 -1.54 4.66
CA GLN A 105 18.61 -1.08 5.77
C GLN A 105 17.76 -0.26 6.75
N GLU A 106 16.89 0.61 6.25
CA GLU A 106 15.92 1.35 7.07
C GLU A 106 14.94 0.41 7.79
N LEU A 107 14.40 -0.60 7.10
CA LEU A 107 13.52 -1.59 7.71
C LEU A 107 14.21 -2.34 8.85
N SER A 108 15.46 -2.78 8.63
CA SER A 108 16.29 -3.44 9.63
C SER A 108 16.59 -2.52 10.82
N ASN A 109 16.93 -1.25 10.54
CA ASN A 109 17.17 -0.25 11.58
C ASN A 109 15.93 0.00 12.42
N ARG A 110 14.74 0.14 11.82
CA ARG A 110 13.48 0.31 12.57
C ARG A 110 13.14 -0.92 13.41
N LEU A 111 13.43 -2.13 12.92
CA LEU A 111 13.29 -3.36 13.71
C LEU A 111 14.24 -3.35 14.92
N LYS A 112 15.52 -3.00 14.70
CA LYS A 112 16.52 -2.87 15.76
C LYS A 112 16.11 -1.81 16.79
N HIS A 113 15.69 -0.62 16.34
CA HIS A 113 15.31 0.49 17.22
C HIS A 113 13.97 0.30 17.93
N LYS A 114 13.15 -0.64 17.47
CA LYS A 114 11.98 -1.10 18.21
C LYS A 114 12.36 -1.95 19.42
N LEU A 115 13.47 -2.70 19.33
CA LEU A 115 14.01 -3.49 20.44
C LEU A 115 14.89 -2.64 21.36
N LEU A 116 15.77 -1.81 20.79
CA LEU A 116 16.69 -0.96 21.51
C LEU A 116 16.71 0.46 20.89
N PRO A 117 16.02 1.44 21.50
CA PRO A 117 15.99 2.83 21.02
C PRO A 117 17.40 3.41 20.82
N THR A 118 17.54 4.35 19.89
CA THR A 118 18.78 5.11 19.72
C THR A 118 19.09 5.92 20.97
N LEU A 119 20.37 6.06 21.31
CA LEU A 119 20.82 7.05 22.29
C LEU A 119 20.43 8.44 21.79
N GLN A 120 19.83 9.25 22.65
CA GLN A 120 19.47 10.63 22.32
C GLN A 120 20.60 11.54 22.79
N ASP A 121 21.05 12.43 21.91
CA ASP A 121 21.92 13.53 22.32
C ASP A 121 21.05 14.55 23.05
N GLU A 122 21.42 14.89 24.28
CA GLU A 122 20.67 15.87 25.06
C GLU A 122 20.66 17.23 24.34
N ASN A 123 21.73 17.56 23.61
CA ASN A 123 21.90 18.83 22.89
C ASN A 123 21.05 18.95 21.64
N ASP A 124 20.34 17.91 21.22
CA ASP A 124 19.42 17.94 20.07
C ASP A 124 18.02 18.36 20.54
N PHE A 125 17.34 19.25 19.81
CA PHE A 125 15.96 19.61 20.10
C PHE A 125 15.01 18.40 20.06
N LEU A 126 15.35 17.32 19.34
CA LEU A 126 14.63 16.06 19.39
C LEU A 126 14.59 15.43 20.80
N TYR A 127 15.59 15.67 21.64
CA TYR A 127 15.58 15.26 23.05
C TYR A 127 14.45 15.95 23.81
N VAL A 128 14.26 17.25 23.58
CA VAL A 128 13.17 18.04 24.18
C VAL A 128 11.82 17.50 23.76
N ILE A 129 11.60 17.28 22.45
CA ILE A 129 10.36 16.70 21.93
C ILE A 129 10.10 15.31 22.52
N ASN A 130 11.15 14.50 22.72
CA ASN A 130 11.02 13.16 23.26
C ASN A 130 10.74 13.11 24.76
N ASN A 131 11.24 14.05 25.54
CA ASN A 131 10.94 14.14 26.96
C ASN A 131 9.57 14.78 27.23
N VAL A 132 9.23 15.88 26.53
CA VAL A 132 7.93 16.55 26.67
C VAL A 132 6.79 15.64 26.21
N PHE A 133 6.94 15.03 25.05
CA PHE A 133 5.95 14.11 24.46
C PHE A 133 6.38 12.64 24.58
N PHE A 134 6.63 12.18 25.81
CA PHE A 134 7.21 10.87 26.08
C PHE A 134 6.36 9.66 25.63
N LYS A 135 5.05 9.81 25.35
CA LYS A 135 4.23 8.70 24.88
C LYS A 135 4.23 8.64 23.35
N LYS A 136 4.40 7.42 22.80
CA LYS A 136 4.27 7.17 21.34
C LYS A 136 2.90 7.57 20.76
N SER A 137 1.87 7.68 21.59
CA SER A 137 0.52 8.10 21.21
C SER A 137 0.27 9.61 21.31
N ASP A 138 1.26 10.41 21.74
CA ASP A 138 1.04 11.83 22.01
C ASP A 138 0.67 12.62 20.74
N TYR A 139 1.13 12.18 19.56
CA TYR A 139 0.72 12.79 18.28
C TYR A 139 -0.79 12.73 18.03
N ILE A 140 -1.50 11.72 18.57
CA ILE A 140 -2.94 11.53 18.32
C ILE A 140 -3.75 12.68 18.92
N TRP A 141 -3.43 13.10 20.14
CA TRP A 141 -4.16 14.19 20.79
C TRP A 141 -3.70 15.55 20.27
N VAL A 142 -2.41 15.71 19.93
CA VAL A 142 -1.89 16.94 19.32
C VAL A 142 -2.54 17.21 17.95
N GLU A 143 -2.71 16.16 17.13
CA GLU A 143 -3.41 16.27 15.84
C GLU A 143 -4.91 16.49 15.99
N ALA A 144 -5.53 15.95 17.05
CA ALA A 144 -6.98 16.07 17.30
C ALA A 144 -7.39 17.48 17.76
N ILE A 145 -6.48 18.27 18.33
CA ILE A 145 -6.74 19.66 18.69
C ILE A 145 -6.89 20.50 17.40
N PRO A 146 -7.92 21.35 17.28
CA PRO A 146 -8.10 22.23 16.13
C PRO A 146 -6.89 23.14 15.92
N ARG A 147 -6.55 23.40 14.65
CA ARG A 147 -5.41 24.27 14.27
C ARG A 147 -5.46 25.63 14.96
N GLN A 148 -6.64 26.24 15.03
CA GLN A 148 -6.82 27.56 15.63
C GLN A 148 -6.42 27.60 17.12
N ALA A 149 -6.77 26.57 17.91
CA ALA A 149 -6.43 26.56 19.34
C ALA A 149 -4.90 26.52 19.59
N TRP A 150 -4.14 25.89 18.68
CA TRP A 150 -2.68 25.94 18.71
C TRP A 150 -2.13 27.31 18.30
N VAL A 151 -2.74 27.95 17.31
CA VAL A 151 -2.37 29.31 16.89
C VAL A 151 -2.57 30.27 18.07
N ASP A 152 -3.73 30.24 18.71
CA ASP A 152 -4.05 31.09 19.86
C ASP A 152 -3.08 30.85 21.04
N PHE A 153 -2.62 29.62 21.24
CA PHE A 153 -1.62 29.26 22.26
C PHE A 153 -0.25 29.90 21.97
N PHE A 154 0.27 29.77 20.74
CA PHE A 154 1.58 30.34 20.38
C PHE A 154 1.54 31.87 20.24
N GLU A 155 0.41 32.45 19.81
CA GLU A 155 0.19 33.89 19.81
C GLU A 155 0.12 34.45 21.24
N ALA A 156 -0.54 33.74 22.18
CA ALA A 156 -0.59 34.15 23.59
C ALA A 156 0.79 34.13 24.26
N ILE A 157 1.68 33.24 23.82
CA ILE A 157 3.09 33.23 24.26
C ILE A 157 3.83 34.49 23.75
N GLY A 158 3.29 35.21 22.77
CA GLY A 158 3.96 36.36 22.16
C GLY A 158 5.23 35.94 21.44
N PHE A 159 5.19 34.77 20.77
CA PHE A 159 6.32 34.18 20.07
C PHE A 159 6.62 34.96 18.77
N SER A 160 7.02 36.23 18.90
CA SER A 160 7.58 37.00 17.80
C SER A 160 9.07 36.67 17.72
N PHE A 161 9.54 36.19 16.58
CA PHE A 161 10.97 36.13 16.24
C PHE A 161 11.50 37.57 16.17
N SER A 162 11.79 38.17 17.33
CA SER A 162 12.40 39.48 17.37
C SER A 162 13.80 39.39 16.73
N PRO A 163 14.28 40.43 16.01
CA PRO A 163 15.56 40.43 15.29
C PRO A 163 16.81 40.10 16.14
N ARG A 164 16.67 40.02 17.47
CA ARG A 164 17.72 39.62 18.41
C ARG A 164 18.13 38.14 18.35
N HIS A 165 17.41 37.28 17.64
CA HIS A 165 17.70 35.82 17.59
C HIS A 165 18.45 35.41 16.32
N ASN A 166 19.62 36.02 16.07
CA ASN A 166 20.46 35.73 14.90
C ASN A 166 20.99 34.27 14.87
N SER A 167 21.01 33.57 16.01
CA SER A 167 21.40 32.15 16.11
C SER A 167 20.41 31.23 15.38
N LEU A 168 19.11 31.46 15.54
CA LEU A 168 18.08 30.58 15.00
C LEU A 168 17.97 30.72 13.48
N LYS A 169 18.14 31.94 12.93
CA LYS A 169 18.27 32.14 11.48
C LYS A 169 19.46 31.39 10.89
N LYS A 170 20.61 31.37 11.59
CA LYS A 170 21.80 30.61 11.17
C LYS A 170 21.56 29.11 11.18
N GLU A 171 20.90 28.59 12.21
CA GLU A 171 20.52 27.16 12.28
C GLU A 171 19.54 26.77 11.17
N LEU A 172 18.55 27.62 10.86
CA LEU A 172 17.62 27.38 9.76
C LEU A 172 18.32 27.37 8.39
N ILE A 173 19.23 28.31 8.13
CA ILE A 173 20.04 28.29 6.90
C ILE A 173 20.93 27.04 6.85
N GLN A 174 21.55 26.67 7.97
CA GLN A 174 22.38 25.47 8.04
C GLN A 174 21.55 24.21 7.74
N ALA A 175 20.35 24.10 8.29
CA ALA A 175 19.40 23.03 7.99
C ALA A 175 19.00 23.04 6.50
N LEU A 176 18.71 24.22 5.94
CA LEU A 176 18.38 24.38 4.52
C LEU A 176 19.52 23.92 3.61
N LYS A 177 20.77 24.25 3.95
CA LYS A 177 21.98 23.78 3.23
C LYS A 177 22.14 22.28 3.29
N ILE A 178 21.98 21.67 4.47
CA ILE A 178 22.07 20.21 4.63
C ILE A 178 20.98 19.51 3.80
N LEU A 179 19.73 19.97 3.88
CA LEU A 179 18.64 19.43 3.07
C LEU A 179 18.94 19.56 1.57
N SER A 180 19.45 20.71 1.17
CA SER A 180 19.80 20.99 -0.22
C SER A 180 20.89 20.06 -0.76
N PHE A 181 21.98 19.83 -0.01
CA PHE A 181 23.00 18.87 -0.41
C PHE A 181 22.44 17.44 -0.49
N GLN A 182 21.56 17.07 0.44
CA GLN A 182 20.90 15.76 0.39
C GLN A 182 19.98 15.61 -0.83
N VAL A 183 19.23 16.65 -1.19
CA VAL A 183 18.38 16.66 -2.40
C VAL A 183 19.24 16.50 -3.65
N ALA A 184 20.30 17.29 -3.78
CA ALA A 184 21.23 17.19 -4.91
C ALA A 184 21.85 15.79 -5.00
N GLN A 185 22.34 15.25 -3.88
CA GLN A 185 22.92 13.90 -3.85
C GLN A 185 21.91 12.82 -4.25
N LEU A 186 20.69 12.85 -3.70
CA LEU A 186 19.64 11.88 -4.02
C LEU A 186 19.18 12.00 -5.47
N GLY A 187 19.14 13.23 -6.01
CA GLY A 187 18.84 13.49 -7.41
C GLY A 187 19.86 12.90 -8.38
N LEU A 188 21.13 12.81 -7.95
CA LEU A 188 22.24 12.24 -8.71
C LEU A 188 22.38 10.71 -8.58
N GLU A 189 21.56 10.06 -7.76
CA GLU A 189 21.54 8.59 -7.68
C GLU A 189 21.07 8.01 -9.03
N LYS A 190 21.69 6.91 -9.46
CA LYS A 190 21.42 6.29 -10.78
C LYS A 190 19.94 5.92 -10.95
N GLU A 191 19.31 5.47 -9.87
CA GLU A 191 17.89 5.13 -9.81
C GLU A 191 16.98 6.33 -10.11
N VAL A 192 17.42 7.57 -9.86
CA VAL A 192 16.67 8.80 -10.15
C VAL A 192 17.06 9.32 -11.54
N LEU A 193 18.36 9.50 -11.78
CA LEU A 193 18.87 10.06 -13.05
C LEU A 193 18.39 9.31 -14.30
N SER A 194 18.36 7.97 -14.27
CA SER A 194 17.97 7.16 -15.44
C SER A 194 16.51 7.30 -15.88
N TYR A 195 15.69 8.01 -15.10
CA TYR A 195 14.27 8.24 -15.37
C TYR A 195 13.95 9.71 -15.62
N LEU A 196 14.95 10.60 -15.58
CA LEU A 196 14.79 12.00 -15.96
C LEU A 196 14.60 12.15 -17.48
N PRO A 197 14.00 13.27 -17.93
CA PRO A 197 14.00 13.67 -19.34
C PRO A 197 15.42 13.68 -19.93
N ASP A 198 15.55 13.32 -21.21
CA ASP A 198 16.86 13.19 -21.86
C ASP A 198 17.64 14.52 -21.90
N ASP A 199 16.96 15.66 -21.89
CA ASP A 199 17.54 17.00 -21.85
C ASP A 199 18.06 17.42 -20.46
N GLU A 200 17.51 16.84 -19.40
CA GLU A 200 17.91 17.04 -18.00
C GLU A 200 19.05 16.08 -17.60
N GLN A 201 19.14 14.90 -18.22
CA GLN A 201 20.15 13.88 -17.87
C GLN A 201 21.61 14.33 -18.06
N TYR A 202 21.86 15.29 -18.96
CA TYR A 202 23.22 15.75 -19.32
C TYR A 202 23.53 17.18 -18.87
N LYS A 203 22.65 17.79 -18.07
CA LYS A 203 22.80 19.14 -17.50
C LYS A 203 22.79 19.09 -15.98
N ASP A 204 23.03 20.24 -15.35
CA ASP A 204 22.73 20.41 -13.94
C ASP A 204 21.22 20.29 -13.73
N THR A 205 20.80 19.13 -13.22
CA THR A 205 19.38 18.84 -12.95
C THR A 205 18.78 19.87 -11.99
N SER A 206 17.46 20.07 -11.99
CA SER A 206 16.79 20.94 -11.01
C SER A 206 17.14 20.59 -9.55
N PHE A 207 17.37 19.31 -9.25
CA PHE A 207 17.84 18.85 -7.93
C PHE A 207 19.21 19.42 -7.52
N VAL A 208 20.08 19.70 -8.49
CA VAL A 208 21.38 20.36 -8.29
C VAL A 208 21.21 21.88 -8.30
N LEU A 209 20.42 22.44 -9.22
CA LEU A 209 20.22 23.89 -9.35
C LEU A 209 19.69 24.54 -8.08
N GLN A 210 18.79 23.88 -7.34
CA GLN A 210 18.29 24.39 -6.06
C GLN A 210 19.42 24.64 -5.05
N ASN A 211 20.55 23.92 -5.13
CA ASN A 211 21.68 24.09 -4.22
C ASN A 211 22.40 25.43 -4.42
N TYR A 212 22.55 25.85 -5.67
CA TYR A 212 23.07 27.19 -5.99
C TYR A 212 22.15 28.28 -5.46
N LYS A 213 20.83 28.08 -5.56
CA LYS A 213 19.82 29.03 -5.05
C LYS A 213 19.78 29.12 -3.54
N VAL A 214 20.01 28.02 -2.82
CA VAL A 214 20.18 28.06 -1.36
C VAL A 214 21.39 28.90 -0.95
N HIS A 215 22.51 28.81 -1.69
CA HIS A 215 23.69 29.62 -1.39
C HIS A 215 23.45 31.12 -1.67
N GLU A 216 22.65 31.45 -2.68
CA GLU A 216 22.21 32.82 -2.96
C GLU A 216 21.39 33.39 -1.79
N VAL A 217 20.43 32.63 -1.26
CA VAL A 217 19.66 33.00 -0.06
C VAL A 217 20.56 33.19 1.17
N GLU A 218 21.54 32.29 1.39
CA GLU A 218 22.50 32.42 2.49
C GLU A 218 23.29 33.73 2.40
N LYS A 219 23.79 34.07 1.21
CA LYS A 219 24.57 35.29 0.99
C LYS A 219 23.73 36.54 1.29
N GLN A 220 22.54 36.63 0.73
CA GLN A 220 21.65 37.79 0.93
C GLN A 220 21.26 37.96 2.41
N LEU A 221 21.15 36.86 3.17
CA LEU A 221 20.80 36.91 4.58
C LEU A 221 21.99 37.29 5.48
N LEU A 222 23.24 37.01 5.07
CA LEU A 222 24.46 37.40 5.78
C LEU A 222 24.85 38.86 5.51
N ASP A 223 24.63 39.34 4.30
CA ASP A 223 25.01 40.69 3.86
C ASP A 223 24.06 41.79 4.41
N ASN A 224 22.96 41.43 5.11
CA ASN A 224 21.95 42.35 5.63
C ASN A 224 21.40 43.32 4.56
N ASP A 225 21.38 42.86 3.30
CA ASP A 225 21.00 43.68 2.17
C ASP A 225 19.47 43.92 2.13
N SER A 226 19.02 44.87 1.30
CA SER A 226 17.61 45.27 1.19
C SER A 226 16.63 44.07 1.20
N ASN A 227 15.55 44.12 2.00
CA ASN A 227 14.53 43.06 2.12
C ASN A 227 14.01 42.55 0.76
N THR A 228 14.06 43.39 -0.28
CA THR A 228 13.70 43.08 -1.66
C THR A 228 14.61 42.05 -2.34
N ALA A 229 15.92 42.06 -2.06
CA ALA A 229 16.87 41.12 -2.65
C ALA A 229 16.72 39.72 -2.07
N LEU A 230 16.51 39.62 -0.74
CA LEU A 230 16.24 38.36 -0.05
C LEU A 230 14.92 37.72 -0.54
N ALA A 231 13.85 38.52 -0.66
CA ALA A 231 12.57 38.04 -1.18
C ALA A 231 12.67 37.51 -2.62
N THR A 232 13.50 38.14 -3.46
CA THR A 232 13.75 37.68 -4.84
C THR A 232 14.49 36.34 -4.83
N ALA A 233 15.56 36.21 -4.05
CA ALA A 233 16.32 34.95 -3.94
C ALA A 233 15.45 33.81 -3.37
N ALA A 234 14.60 34.11 -2.38
CA ALA A 234 13.67 33.15 -1.81
C ALA A 234 12.62 32.70 -2.83
N PHE A 235 12.06 33.63 -3.61
CA PHE A 235 11.13 33.30 -4.69
C PHE A 235 11.76 32.38 -5.75
N GLU A 236 13.00 32.66 -6.16
CA GLU A 236 13.71 31.82 -7.12
C GLU A 236 14.02 30.42 -6.57
N LEU A 237 14.40 30.31 -5.30
CA LEU A 237 14.57 29.00 -4.65
C LEU A 237 13.25 28.23 -4.59
N LYS A 238 12.14 28.90 -4.27
CA LYS A 238 10.81 28.27 -4.25
C LYS A 238 10.43 27.71 -5.62
N LYS A 239 10.66 28.48 -6.69
CA LYS A 239 10.47 28.00 -8.06
C LYS A 239 11.33 26.78 -8.38
N SER A 240 12.60 26.79 -7.97
CA SER A 240 13.49 25.63 -8.18
C SER A 240 13.04 24.38 -7.39
N ILE A 241 12.43 24.55 -6.22
CA ILE A 241 11.79 23.46 -5.45
C ILE A 241 10.57 22.93 -6.21
N ASP A 242 9.75 23.80 -6.80
CA ASP A 242 8.60 23.40 -7.61
C ASP A 242 9.03 22.59 -8.85
N ASP A 243 10.08 23.03 -9.55
CA ASP A 243 10.68 22.30 -10.69
C ASP A 243 11.16 20.89 -10.25
N CYS A 244 11.72 20.75 -9.04
CA CYS A 244 12.08 19.44 -8.49
C CYS A 244 10.87 18.53 -8.28
N TYR A 245 9.71 19.08 -7.88
CA TYR A 245 8.48 18.30 -7.77
C TYR A 245 7.98 17.85 -9.14
N GLU A 246 8.08 18.69 -10.17
CA GLU A 246 7.73 18.31 -11.55
C GLU A 246 8.59 17.14 -12.05
N LEU A 247 9.91 17.15 -11.79
CA LEU A 247 10.77 16.02 -12.11
C LEU A 247 10.39 14.74 -11.36
N ILE A 248 10.06 14.85 -10.07
CA ILE A 248 9.59 13.69 -9.28
C ILE A 248 8.31 13.12 -9.89
N ASP A 249 7.36 13.96 -10.30
CA ASP A 249 6.11 13.52 -10.89
C ASP A 249 6.33 12.93 -12.30
N HIS A 250 7.24 13.48 -13.10
CA HIS A 250 7.65 12.89 -14.37
C HIS A 250 8.23 11.47 -14.19
N ILE A 251 9.14 11.30 -13.21
CA ILE A 251 9.67 9.97 -12.88
C ILE A 251 8.53 9.03 -12.46
N ARG A 252 7.60 9.51 -11.62
CA ARG A 252 6.45 8.71 -11.18
C ARG A 252 5.58 8.25 -12.34
N GLU A 253 5.33 9.12 -13.31
CA GLU A 253 4.55 8.83 -14.51
C GLU A 253 5.26 7.84 -15.44
N SER A 254 6.58 7.95 -15.59
CA SER A 254 7.37 7.04 -16.43
C SER A 254 7.42 5.59 -15.92
N HIS A 255 7.09 5.33 -14.65
CA HIS A 255 7.08 3.98 -14.09
C HIS A 255 6.05 3.03 -14.73
N SER A 256 4.98 3.55 -15.35
CA SER A 256 4.02 2.70 -16.08
C SER A 256 4.63 2.06 -17.33
N GLU A 257 5.73 2.62 -17.84
CA GLU A 257 6.41 2.12 -19.03
C GLU A 257 7.71 1.41 -18.67
N LYS A 258 8.56 2.09 -17.90
CA LYS A 258 9.91 1.62 -17.54
C LYS A 258 9.91 0.65 -16.34
N GLY A 259 8.81 0.58 -15.57
CA GLY A 259 8.76 -0.13 -14.28
C GLY A 259 9.36 0.71 -13.15
N ALA A 260 9.30 0.23 -11.91
CA ALA A 260 9.99 0.88 -10.78
C ALA A 260 10.65 -0.12 -9.83
N SER A 261 11.64 0.35 -9.09
CA SER A 261 12.18 -0.40 -7.96
C SER A 261 11.68 0.13 -6.63
N ILE A 262 11.74 -0.74 -5.62
CA ILE A 262 11.51 -0.34 -4.22
C ILE A 262 12.50 0.75 -3.82
N GLN A 263 13.75 0.63 -4.26
CA GLN A 263 14.80 1.58 -3.96
C GLN A 263 14.49 2.96 -4.55
N GLN A 264 14.14 3.03 -5.83
CA GLN A 264 13.76 4.29 -6.49
C GLN A 264 12.53 4.92 -5.83
N THR A 265 11.49 4.13 -5.57
CA THR A 265 10.29 4.58 -4.85
C THR A 265 10.65 5.20 -3.49
N TYR A 266 11.57 4.56 -2.77
CA TYR A 266 12.05 5.02 -1.49
C TYR A 266 12.87 6.31 -1.61
N LEU A 267 13.74 6.44 -2.61
CA LEU A 267 14.48 7.68 -2.88
C LEU A 267 13.55 8.84 -3.21
N LEU A 268 12.53 8.63 -4.05
CA LEU A 268 11.52 9.65 -4.38
C LEU A 268 10.72 10.07 -3.15
N LEU A 269 10.38 9.13 -2.26
CA LEU A 269 9.73 9.45 -0.99
C LEU A 269 10.62 10.34 -0.11
N ILE A 270 11.91 10.01 0.01
CA ILE A 270 12.84 10.84 0.77
C ILE A 270 12.97 12.22 0.11
N LEU A 271 13.18 12.29 -1.20
CA LEU A 271 13.27 13.54 -1.96
C LEU A 271 12.05 14.45 -1.71
N THR A 272 10.83 13.93 -1.84
CA THR A 272 9.60 14.69 -1.55
C THR A 272 9.59 15.22 -0.12
N ASN A 273 9.94 14.41 0.88
CA ASN A 273 9.99 14.88 2.28
C ASN A 273 11.06 15.96 2.48
N ARG A 274 12.22 15.85 1.81
CA ARG A 274 13.31 16.83 1.92
C ARG A 274 12.91 18.17 1.29
N LEU A 275 12.30 18.14 0.11
CA LEU A 275 11.78 19.34 -0.56
C LEU A 275 10.69 20.02 0.26
N GLU A 276 9.79 19.25 0.87
CA GLU A 276 8.75 19.79 1.76
C GLU A 276 9.39 20.50 2.97
N ARG A 277 10.44 19.93 3.56
CA ARG A 277 11.19 20.59 4.65
C ARG A 277 11.90 21.85 4.17
N MET A 278 12.51 21.84 2.99
CA MET A 278 13.14 23.04 2.44
C MET A 278 12.13 24.17 2.26
N GLN A 279 10.95 23.87 1.72
CA GLN A 279 9.88 24.84 1.55
C GLN A 279 9.39 25.41 2.89
N LEU A 280 9.23 24.56 3.92
CA LEU A 280 8.86 24.99 5.27
C LEU A 280 9.93 25.90 5.90
N VAL A 281 11.21 25.58 5.74
CA VAL A 281 12.31 26.42 6.26
C VAL A 281 12.36 27.74 5.51
N LEU A 282 12.22 27.70 4.18
CA LEU A 282 12.22 28.90 3.34
C LEU A 282 11.06 29.84 3.67
N ASP A 283 9.86 29.30 3.85
CA ASP A 283 8.68 30.08 4.25
C ASP A 283 8.87 30.78 5.62
N VAL A 284 9.67 30.21 6.52
CA VAL A 284 10.03 30.84 7.82
C VAL A 284 11.10 31.92 7.64
N LEU A 285 11.99 31.79 6.64
CA LEU A 285 13.06 32.75 6.35
C LEU A 285 12.60 33.93 5.46
N ASP A 286 11.64 33.73 4.56
CA ASP A 286 11.12 34.68 3.55
C ASP A 286 10.15 35.73 4.13
N ALA A 287 9.55 35.46 5.30
CA ALA A 287 8.51 36.34 5.83
C ALA A 287 9.02 37.78 6.07
N ASP A 288 8.21 38.77 5.67
CA ASP A 288 8.33 40.25 5.80
C ASP A 288 8.59 40.76 7.25
N ASN A 289 9.49 40.15 8.00
CA ASN A 289 9.63 40.22 9.46
C ASN A 289 8.35 39.88 10.27
N LYS A 290 7.33 39.27 9.65
CA LYS A 290 6.10 38.83 10.34
C LYS A 290 6.01 37.30 10.36
N PHE A 291 6.30 36.73 11.52
CA PHE A 291 6.20 35.30 11.76
C PHE A 291 4.74 34.80 11.63
N ASP A 292 4.47 33.92 10.65
CA ASP A 292 3.16 33.26 10.50
C ASP A 292 3.06 32.09 11.51
N THR A 293 2.35 32.35 12.60
CA THR A 293 2.14 31.37 13.68
C THR A 293 1.34 30.15 13.19
N GLY A 294 0.47 30.32 12.19
CA GLY A 294 -0.29 29.24 11.59
C GLY A 294 0.60 28.19 10.92
N ARG A 295 1.55 28.63 10.09
CA ARG A 295 2.50 27.72 9.43
C ARG A 295 3.41 27.04 10.44
N PHE A 296 3.86 27.76 11.45
CA PHE A 296 4.65 27.16 12.54
C PHE A 296 3.90 26.05 13.26
N VAL A 297 2.61 26.23 13.54
CA VAL A 297 1.75 25.18 14.11
C VAL A 297 1.72 23.94 13.21
N ASP A 298 1.64 24.13 11.90
CA ASP A 298 1.61 23.03 10.94
C ASP A 298 2.96 22.28 10.95
N VAL A 299 4.10 22.99 11.00
CA VAL A 299 5.44 22.42 11.16
C VAL A 299 5.59 21.66 12.47
N PHE A 300 5.16 22.26 13.59
CA PHE A 300 5.21 21.66 14.92
C PHE A 300 4.44 20.33 14.97
N ARG A 301 3.21 20.33 14.46
CA ARG A 301 2.37 19.12 14.41
C ARG A 301 3.00 18.04 13.52
N LEU A 302 3.55 18.44 12.37
CA LEU A 302 4.24 17.53 11.45
C LEU A 302 5.49 16.90 12.07
N LEU A 303 6.37 17.72 12.68
CA LEU A 303 7.57 17.25 13.38
C LEU A 303 7.22 16.27 14.50
N LEU A 304 6.25 16.62 15.34
CA LEU A 304 5.84 15.77 16.46
C LEU A 304 5.28 14.43 15.98
N ARG A 305 4.40 14.44 14.96
CA ARG A 305 3.88 13.23 14.34
C ARG A 305 5.01 12.36 13.79
N ASN A 306 5.92 12.96 13.01
CA ASN A 306 7.02 12.28 12.35
C ASN A 306 7.98 11.66 13.38
N GLU A 307 8.31 12.40 14.44
CA GLU A 307 9.18 11.94 15.52
C GLU A 307 8.57 10.75 16.28
N LYS A 308 7.29 10.81 16.65
CA LYS A 308 6.63 9.69 17.35
C LYS A 308 6.38 8.47 16.45
N ARG A 309 6.37 8.65 15.13
CA ARG A 309 6.15 7.58 14.15
C ARG A 309 7.44 7.05 13.52
N LYS A 310 8.62 7.61 13.83
CA LYS A 310 9.90 7.25 13.19
C LYS A 310 10.25 5.75 13.25
N ASN A 311 9.90 5.07 14.33
CA ASN A 311 10.13 3.62 14.48
C ASN A 311 8.94 2.74 14.06
N SER A 312 7.90 3.31 13.44
CA SER A 312 6.72 2.56 13.00
C SER A 312 6.99 1.81 11.70
N ILE A 313 7.18 0.49 11.80
CA ILE A 313 7.33 -0.41 10.65
C ILE A 313 6.06 -0.39 9.78
N ARG A 314 4.87 -0.36 10.41
CA ARG A 314 3.61 -0.35 9.67
C ARG A 314 3.47 0.89 8.80
N GLU A 315 3.85 2.06 9.34
CA GLU A 315 3.82 3.33 8.60
C GLU A 315 4.81 3.28 7.44
N PHE A 316 6.05 2.88 7.74
CA PHE A 316 7.12 2.77 6.75
C PHE A 316 6.74 1.84 5.57
N LEU A 317 6.21 0.66 5.89
CA LEU A 317 5.73 -0.27 4.87
C LEU A 317 4.52 0.30 4.11
N SER A 318 3.60 1.01 4.77
CA SER A 318 2.48 1.63 4.06
C SER A 318 2.89 2.73 3.09
N GLN A 319 3.94 3.51 3.41
CA GLN A 319 4.44 4.57 2.55
C GLN A 319 5.32 4.02 1.41
N GLY A 320 6.30 3.16 1.71
CA GLY A 320 7.25 2.65 0.71
C GLY A 320 6.75 1.45 -0.11
N VAL A 321 6.10 0.47 0.53
CA VAL A 321 5.57 -0.72 -0.17
C VAL A 321 4.20 -0.45 -0.77
N GLY A 322 3.44 0.50 -0.22
CA GLY A 322 2.14 0.90 -0.77
C GLY A 322 2.22 1.34 -2.23
N TYR A 323 3.24 2.12 -2.59
CA TYR A 323 3.45 2.59 -3.96
C TYR A 323 4.01 1.50 -4.89
N LEU A 324 4.88 0.62 -4.41
CA LEU A 324 5.27 -0.54 -5.24
C LEU A 324 4.07 -1.48 -5.47
N ALA A 325 3.26 -1.70 -4.43
CA ALA A 325 2.04 -2.48 -4.53
C ALA A 325 1.02 -1.83 -5.47
N TYR A 326 0.95 -0.48 -5.48
CA TYR A 326 0.21 0.29 -6.47
C TYR A 326 0.67 -0.10 -7.88
N GLN A 327 1.97 -0.02 -8.18
CA GLN A 327 2.45 -0.32 -9.53
C GLN A 327 2.30 -1.79 -9.93
N ILE A 328 2.58 -2.72 -9.02
CA ILE A 328 2.35 -4.16 -9.24
C ILE A 328 0.88 -4.41 -9.57
N ALA A 329 -0.05 -3.70 -8.91
CA ALA A 329 -1.47 -3.76 -9.22
C ALA A 329 -1.82 -3.04 -10.54
N GLU A 330 -1.32 -1.84 -10.79
CA GLU A 330 -1.64 -1.00 -11.96
C GLU A 330 -1.19 -1.66 -13.26
N HIS A 331 0.04 -2.20 -13.30
CA HIS A 331 0.55 -2.96 -14.44
C HIS A 331 -0.30 -4.17 -14.78
N LYS A 332 -0.90 -4.78 -13.75
CA LYS A 332 -1.85 -5.88 -13.91
C LYS A 332 -3.22 -5.42 -14.43
N GLY A 333 -3.60 -4.16 -14.15
CA GLY A 333 -4.83 -3.52 -14.63
C GLY A 333 -4.88 -3.34 -16.15
N SER A 334 -3.74 -3.09 -16.81
CA SER A 334 -3.67 -2.90 -18.28
C SER A 334 -4.21 -4.10 -19.09
N LYS A 335 -4.01 -5.34 -18.61
CA LYS A 335 -4.63 -6.56 -19.20
C LYS A 335 -6.08 -6.78 -18.74
N GLY A 336 -6.50 -6.14 -17.64
CA GLY A 336 -7.81 -6.31 -17.00
C GLY A 336 -8.98 -5.86 -17.88
N ASN A 337 -8.80 -4.81 -18.69
CA ASN A 337 -9.86 -4.29 -19.57
C ASN A 337 -10.34 -5.33 -20.60
N MET A 338 -9.45 -6.21 -21.07
CA MET A 338 -9.81 -7.31 -21.97
C MET A 338 -10.69 -8.38 -21.31
N TYR A 339 -10.71 -8.43 -19.97
CA TYR A 339 -11.51 -9.37 -19.19
C TYR A 339 -12.84 -8.77 -18.70
N ILE A 340 -13.15 -7.52 -19.06
CA ILE A 340 -14.42 -6.86 -18.71
C ILE A 340 -15.32 -6.86 -19.94
N THR A 341 -16.34 -7.71 -19.91
CA THR A 341 -17.36 -7.77 -20.95
C THR A 341 -18.19 -6.49 -20.91
N SER A 342 -18.28 -5.77 -22.03
CA SER A 342 -19.08 -4.53 -22.13
C SER A 342 -20.39 -4.78 -22.88
N THR A 343 -20.36 -5.65 -23.88
CA THR A 343 -21.48 -5.98 -24.75
C THR A 343 -21.92 -7.45 -24.63
N ARG A 344 -23.08 -7.78 -25.22
CA ARG A 344 -23.54 -9.17 -25.36
C ARG A 344 -22.59 -10.04 -26.19
N LYS A 345 -21.95 -9.48 -27.21
CA LYS A 345 -20.96 -10.19 -28.04
C LYS A 345 -19.75 -10.57 -27.21
N ASP A 346 -19.23 -9.62 -26.41
CA ASP A 346 -18.10 -9.87 -25.51
C ASP A 346 -18.44 -10.95 -24.48
N TYR A 347 -19.67 -10.94 -23.96
CA TYR A 347 -20.15 -11.95 -23.01
C TYR A 347 -20.15 -13.37 -23.60
N TYR A 348 -20.59 -13.53 -24.85
CA TYR A 348 -20.56 -14.83 -25.53
C TYR A 348 -19.13 -15.28 -25.88
N LEU A 349 -18.29 -14.36 -26.37
CA LEU A 349 -16.87 -14.63 -26.62
C LEU A 349 -16.14 -15.05 -25.34
N MET A 350 -16.47 -14.44 -24.20
CA MET A 350 -15.95 -14.82 -22.88
C MET A 350 -16.36 -16.26 -22.50
N ILE A 351 -17.61 -16.65 -22.73
CA ILE A 351 -18.07 -18.03 -22.50
C ILE A 351 -17.29 -18.99 -23.39
N LEU A 352 -17.17 -18.73 -24.70
CA LEU A 352 -16.45 -19.60 -25.63
C LEU A 352 -14.96 -19.75 -25.26
N SER A 353 -14.29 -18.65 -24.93
CA SER A 353 -12.89 -18.68 -24.46
C SER A 353 -12.77 -19.47 -23.14
N ALA A 354 -13.76 -19.37 -22.25
CA ALA A 354 -13.80 -20.14 -21.02
C ALA A 354 -14.10 -21.64 -21.26
N MET A 355 -14.86 -22.00 -22.28
CA MET A 355 -15.08 -23.40 -22.65
C MET A 355 -13.77 -24.09 -23.04
N TRP A 356 -12.93 -23.41 -23.84
CA TRP A 356 -11.58 -23.90 -24.16
C TRP A 356 -10.69 -24.05 -22.93
N GLY A 357 -10.76 -23.08 -22.01
CA GLY A 357 -10.07 -23.18 -20.72
C GLY A 357 -10.56 -24.37 -19.90
N GLY A 358 -11.87 -24.64 -19.91
CA GLY A 358 -12.48 -25.79 -19.26
C GLY A 358 -12.00 -27.12 -19.84
N LEU A 359 -11.88 -27.20 -21.17
CA LEU A 359 -11.40 -28.40 -21.86
C LEU A 359 -9.97 -28.78 -21.41
N ILE A 360 -9.07 -27.80 -21.32
CA ILE A 360 -7.71 -28.02 -20.82
C ILE A 360 -7.74 -28.55 -19.37
N ILE A 361 -8.62 -28.01 -18.52
CA ILE A 361 -8.75 -28.45 -17.13
C ILE A 361 -9.24 -29.90 -17.02
N CYS A 362 -10.06 -30.41 -17.95
CA CYS A 362 -10.45 -31.83 -17.95
C CYS A 362 -9.22 -32.75 -17.95
N PHE A 363 -8.26 -32.49 -18.84
CA PHE A 363 -7.01 -33.25 -18.91
C PHE A 363 -6.21 -33.12 -17.61
N VAL A 364 -6.07 -31.91 -17.09
CA VAL A 364 -5.36 -31.64 -15.84
C VAL A 364 -5.98 -32.41 -14.66
N ALA A 365 -7.31 -32.48 -14.58
CA ALA A 365 -8.03 -33.20 -13.53
C ALA A 365 -7.83 -34.72 -13.63
N ILE A 366 -7.91 -35.28 -14.84
CA ILE A 366 -7.67 -36.71 -15.10
C ILE A 366 -6.22 -37.07 -14.75
N PHE A 367 -5.24 -36.36 -15.31
CA PHE A 367 -3.83 -36.62 -15.04
C PHE A 367 -3.49 -36.50 -13.55
N LYS A 368 -4.04 -35.51 -12.83
CA LYS A 368 -3.83 -35.40 -11.39
C LYS A 368 -4.33 -36.64 -10.64
N ASN A 369 -5.50 -37.16 -10.98
CA ASN A 369 -6.04 -38.34 -10.31
C ASN A 369 -5.27 -39.60 -10.67
N LEU A 370 -4.78 -39.74 -11.91
CA LEU A 370 -3.89 -40.82 -12.32
C LEU A 370 -2.52 -40.75 -11.60
N LEU A 371 -1.92 -39.56 -11.52
CA LEU A 371 -0.70 -39.32 -10.73
C LEU A 371 -0.90 -39.64 -9.24
N GLY A 372 -2.12 -39.47 -8.73
CA GLY A 372 -2.50 -39.85 -7.36
C GLY A 372 -2.45 -41.35 -7.10
N LYS A 373 -2.55 -42.20 -8.14
CA LYS A 373 -2.39 -43.65 -8.03
C LYS A 373 -0.93 -44.09 -7.92
N LEU A 374 0.02 -43.24 -8.33
CA LEU A 374 1.44 -43.50 -8.14
C LEU A 374 1.73 -43.42 -6.63
N LYS A 375 2.09 -44.56 -6.02
CA LYS A 375 2.42 -44.68 -4.59
C LYS A 375 3.79 -44.04 -4.29
N LEU A 376 3.91 -42.74 -4.53
CA LEU A 376 5.12 -41.96 -4.30
C LEU A 376 5.12 -41.37 -2.89
N ALA A 377 6.32 -41.03 -2.41
CA ALA A 377 6.47 -40.24 -1.19
C ALA A 377 5.79 -38.85 -1.34
N PRO A 378 5.38 -38.20 -0.24
CA PRO A 378 4.61 -36.96 -0.29
C PRO A 378 5.26 -35.85 -1.12
N PHE A 379 6.57 -35.63 -0.98
CA PHE A 379 7.25 -34.52 -1.68
C PHE A 379 7.31 -34.70 -3.22
N PRO A 380 7.81 -35.83 -3.79
CA PRO A 380 7.74 -36.06 -5.23
C PRO A 380 6.33 -36.03 -5.81
N GLN A 381 5.35 -36.54 -5.06
CA GLN A 381 3.94 -36.48 -5.48
C GLN A 381 3.46 -35.03 -5.63
N GLY A 382 3.86 -34.14 -4.71
CA GLY A 382 3.51 -32.71 -4.75
C GLY A 382 4.17 -31.97 -5.88
N LEU A 383 5.42 -32.34 -6.19
CA LEU A 383 6.10 -31.82 -7.36
C LEU A 383 5.33 -32.17 -8.64
N LEU A 384 4.91 -33.43 -8.81
CA LEU A 384 4.17 -33.87 -9.99
C LEU A 384 2.80 -33.19 -10.11
N PHE A 385 2.07 -33.06 -9.01
CA PHE A 385 0.81 -32.28 -9.01
C PHE A 385 1.05 -30.82 -9.39
N SER A 386 2.11 -30.21 -8.86
CA SER A 386 2.46 -28.82 -9.13
C SER A 386 2.83 -28.59 -10.58
N VAL A 387 3.62 -29.50 -11.18
CA VAL A 387 3.99 -29.47 -12.59
C VAL A 387 2.75 -29.64 -13.47
N ASN A 388 1.89 -30.61 -13.18
CA ASN A 388 0.64 -30.83 -13.92
C ASN A 388 -0.26 -29.58 -13.91
N TYR A 389 -0.47 -28.97 -12.74
CA TYR A 389 -1.24 -27.73 -12.63
C TYR A 389 -0.56 -26.55 -13.35
N SER A 390 0.76 -26.40 -13.21
CA SER A 390 1.52 -25.33 -13.87
C SER A 390 1.40 -25.43 -15.39
N ILE A 391 1.58 -26.62 -15.97
CA ILE A 391 1.43 -26.88 -17.41
C ILE A 391 0.02 -26.52 -17.87
N GLY A 392 -1.02 -26.99 -17.17
CA GLY A 392 -2.41 -26.64 -17.48
C GLY A 392 -2.66 -25.14 -17.47
N PHE A 393 -2.16 -24.44 -16.46
CA PHE A 393 -2.30 -22.99 -16.34
C PHE A 393 -1.52 -22.21 -17.41
N ILE A 394 -0.35 -22.70 -17.83
CA ILE A 394 0.44 -22.11 -18.92
C ILE A 394 -0.24 -22.35 -20.27
N MET A 395 -0.81 -23.53 -20.51
CA MET A 395 -1.56 -23.83 -21.73
C MET A 395 -2.78 -22.94 -21.87
N ILE A 396 -3.53 -22.71 -20.79
CA ILE A 396 -4.67 -21.77 -20.80
C ILE A 396 -4.20 -20.37 -21.20
N GLU A 397 -3.12 -19.86 -20.62
CA GLU A 397 -2.58 -18.54 -20.94
C GLU A 397 -2.11 -18.45 -22.40
N ASN A 398 -1.32 -19.43 -22.87
CA ASN A 398 -0.74 -19.42 -24.20
C ASN A 398 -1.79 -19.56 -25.32
N THR A 399 -2.91 -20.23 -25.04
CA THR A 399 -4.03 -20.37 -25.99
C THR A 399 -4.98 -19.17 -25.99
N GLY A 400 -4.79 -18.19 -25.09
CA GLY A 400 -5.74 -17.09 -24.90
C GLY A 400 -7.10 -17.55 -24.34
N SER A 401 -7.13 -18.75 -23.74
CA SER A 401 -8.31 -19.30 -23.09
C SER A 401 -8.54 -18.64 -21.74
N THR A 402 -9.80 -18.61 -21.30
CA THR A 402 -10.15 -17.92 -20.05
C THR A 402 -10.32 -18.91 -18.89
N LEU A 403 -9.72 -18.58 -17.75
CA LEU A 403 -10.01 -19.23 -16.47
C LEU A 403 -10.55 -18.20 -15.49
N ALA A 404 -11.81 -18.36 -15.08
CA ALA A 404 -12.56 -17.38 -14.29
C ALA A 404 -11.79 -16.91 -13.05
N THR A 405 -11.25 -17.85 -12.29
CA THR A 405 -10.62 -17.60 -10.98
C THR A 405 -9.33 -16.78 -11.03
N LYS A 406 -8.68 -16.64 -12.19
CA LYS A 406 -7.47 -15.80 -12.33
C LYS A 406 -7.80 -14.33 -12.57
N GLN A 407 -8.94 -14.06 -13.20
CA GLN A 407 -9.41 -12.73 -13.58
C GLN A 407 -9.64 -11.74 -12.42
N PRO A 408 -10.20 -12.12 -11.24
CA PRO A 408 -10.52 -11.16 -10.18
C PRO A 408 -9.38 -10.24 -9.79
N ALA A 409 -8.15 -10.76 -9.77
CA ALA A 409 -6.98 -9.98 -9.42
C ALA A 409 -6.51 -9.02 -10.53
N PHE A 410 -6.92 -9.22 -11.79
CA PHE A 410 -6.72 -8.25 -12.89
C PHE A 410 -7.82 -7.19 -12.89
N THR A 411 -9.07 -7.60 -12.68
CA THR A 411 -10.21 -6.71 -12.70
C THR A 411 -10.29 -5.78 -11.49
N ALA A 412 -9.80 -6.20 -10.32
CA ALA A 412 -9.79 -5.36 -9.12
C ALA A 412 -8.94 -4.09 -9.27
N SER A 413 -7.84 -4.17 -10.03
CA SER A 413 -6.99 -3.01 -10.34
C SER A 413 -7.70 -2.04 -11.29
N ALA A 414 -8.33 -2.55 -12.35
CA ALA A 414 -9.14 -1.74 -13.28
C ALA A 414 -10.37 -1.12 -12.59
N VAL A 415 -10.96 -1.81 -11.61
CA VAL A 415 -12.03 -1.25 -10.77
C VAL A 415 -11.47 -0.10 -9.92
N ALA A 416 -10.29 -0.27 -9.33
CA ALA A 416 -9.66 0.79 -8.54
C ALA A 416 -9.21 1.99 -9.39
N SER A 417 -8.92 1.83 -10.69
CA SER A 417 -8.57 2.96 -11.56
C SER A 417 -9.71 3.94 -11.81
N SER A 418 -10.95 3.50 -11.69
CA SER A 418 -12.12 4.42 -11.68
C SER A 418 -12.19 5.34 -10.45
N LEU A 419 -11.35 5.09 -9.42
CA LEU A 419 -11.28 5.92 -8.20
C LEU A 419 -10.23 7.04 -8.28
N ASP A 420 -9.60 7.27 -9.43
CA ASP A 420 -8.57 8.30 -9.56
C ASP A 420 -9.13 9.71 -9.33
N THR A 421 -8.76 10.32 -8.22
CA THR A 421 -9.17 11.67 -7.78
C THR A 421 -8.50 12.80 -8.55
N LYS A 422 -7.64 12.52 -9.55
CA LYS A 422 -6.94 13.56 -10.35
C LYS A 422 -7.90 14.57 -11.02
N LYS A 423 -9.21 14.30 -11.11
CA LYS A 423 -10.21 15.21 -11.73
C LYS A 423 -11.41 15.62 -10.84
N HIS A 424 -11.65 14.98 -9.69
CA HIS A 424 -12.81 15.28 -8.82
C HIS A 424 -12.45 15.23 -7.34
N SER A 425 -12.95 16.20 -6.56
CA SER A 425 -12.70 16.31 -5.11
C SER A 425 -13.37 15.21 -4.26
N GLU A 426 -14.35 14.48 -4.83
CA GLU A 426 -14.90 13.24 -4.25
C GLU A 426 -14.71 12.06 -5.23
N PRO A 427 -14.35 10.86 -4.74
CA PRO A 427 -14.30 9.66 -5.57
C PRO A 427 -15.68 9.31 -6.14
N ASP A 428 -15.73 8.98 -7.43
CA ASP A 428 -16.96 8.57 -8.14
C ASP A 428 -17.37 7.14 -7.75
N LEU A 429 -18.00 7.03 -6.58
CA LEU A 429 -18.42 5.76 -6.00
C LEU A 429 -19.54 5.07 -6.81
N ASP A 430 -20.27 5.80 -7.64
CA ASP A 430 -21.36 5.25 -8.47
C ASP A 430 -20.80 4.56 -9.71
N ASN A 431 -19.82 5.18 -10.39
CA ASN A 431 -19.14 4.57 -11.54
C ASN A 431 -18.28 3.35 -11.12
N LEU A 432 -17.79 3.36 -9.88
CA LEU A 432 -17.16 2.19 -9.26
C LEU A 432 -18.14 1.01 -9.12
N ALA A 433 -19.38 1.26 -8.67
CA ALA A 433 -20.40 0.22 -8.53
C ALA A 433 -20.77 -0.41 -9.89
N VAL A 434 -20.89 0.44 -10.93
CA VAL A 434 -21.08 -0.01 -12.32
C VAL A 434 -19.92 -0.91 -12.76
N THR A 435 -18.67 -0.50 -12.51
CA THR A 435 -17.49 -1.27 -12.90
C THR A 435 -17.44 -2.63 -12.19
N ILE A 436 -17.79 -2.69 -10.90
CA ILE A 436 -17.91 -3.96 -10.16
C ILE A 436 -19.00 -4.86 -10.75
N ALA A 437 -20.13 -4.29 -11.18
CA ALA A 437 -21.18 -5.06 -11.86
C ALA A 437 -20.67 -5.67 -13.19
N LYS A 438 -19.90 -4.89 -13.98
CA LYS A 438 -19.26 -5.38 -15.22
C LYS A 438 -18.24 -6.49 -14.96
N VAL A 439 -17.49 -6.40 -13.87
CA VAL A 439 -16.55 -7.46 -13.46
C VAL A 439 -17.32 -8.71 -13.06
N SER A 440 -18.32 -8.58 -12.18
CA SER A 440 -19.17 -9.68 -11.72
C SER A 440 -19.75 -10.50 -12.88
N ARG A 441 -20.38 -9.84 -13.87
CA ARG A 441 -20.95 -10.55 -15.03
C ARG A 441 -19.89 -11.30 -15.85
N SER A 442 -18.71 -10.72 -15.99
CA SER A 442 -17.60 -11.34 -16.75
C SER A 442 -17.09 -12.60 -16.04
N GLN A 443 -17.05 -12.57 -14.70
CA GLN A 443 -16.73 -13.74 -13.89
C GLN A 443 -17.79 -14.83 -14.00
N ILE A 444 -19.07 -14.46 -13.95
CA ILE A 444 -20.17 -15.42 -14.09
C ILE A 444 -20.13 -16.08 -15.48
N ALA A 445 -19.91 -15.31 -16.54
CA ALA A 445 -19.72 -15.85 -17.89
C ALA A 445 -18.59 -16.87 -17.95
N SER A 446 -17.44 -16.54 -17.38
CA SER A 446 -16.27 -17.43 -17.39
C SER A 446 -16.50 -18.68 -16.54
N PHE A 447 -17.09 -18.55 -15.34
CA PHE A 447 -17.44 -19.71 -14.50
C PHE A 447 -18.38 -20.66 -15.22
N PHE A 448 -19.43 -20.12 -15.84
CA PHE A 448 -20.39 -20.91 -16.59
C PHE A 448 -19.72 -21.64 -17.76
N GLY A 449 -18.92 -20.93 -18.56
CA GLY A 449 -18.20 -21.53 -19.70
C GLY A 449 -17.17 -22.60 -19.29
N ASN A 450 -16.46 -22.41 -18.16
CA ASN A 450 -15.59 -23.45 -17.64
C ASN A 450 -16.40 -24.69 -17.18
N LEU A 451 -17.45 -24.50 -16.37
CA LEU A 451 -18.19 -25.61 -15.75
C LEU A 451 -19.00 -26.46 -16.74
N ILE A 452 -19.60 -25.84 -17.75
CA ILE A 452 -20.40 -26.56 -18.76
C ILE A 452 -19.55 -27.55 -19.57
N ILE A 453 -18.24 -27.35 -19.64
CA ILE A 453 -17.29 -28.27 -20.27
C ILE A 453 -16.70 -29.22 -19.24
N VAL A 454 -16.19 -28.69 -18.12
CA VAL A 454 -15.40 -29.48 -17.18
C VAL A 454 -16.16 -30.68 -16.64
N PHE A 455 -17.42 -30.49 -16.22
CA PHE A 455 -18.18 -31.60 -15.63
C PHE A 455 -18.49 -32.71 -16.65
N PRO A 456 -19.18 -32.45 -17.78
CA PRO A 456 -19.55 -33.52 -18.71
C PRO A 456 -18.34 -34.12 -19.43
N ILE A 457 -17.37 -33.32 -19.87
CA ILE A 457 -16.21 -33.86 -20.59
C ILE A 457 -15.33 -34.70 -19.66
N THR A 458 -15.10 -34.27 -18.41
CA THR A 458 -14.34 -35.10 -17.47
C THR A 458 -15.07 -36.41 -17.16
N PHE A 459 -16.40 -36.38 -17.04
CA PHE A 459 -17.21 -37.59 -16.90
C PHE A 459 -17.03 -38.54 -18.10
N LEU A 460 -17.15 -38.02 -19.32
CA LEU A 460 -16.95 -38.79 -20.55
C LEU A 460 -15.51 -39.32 -20.67
N MET A 461 -14.51 -38.55 -20.25
CA MET A 461 -13.11 -39.00 -20.22
C MET A 461 -12.88 -40.09 -19.17
N ALA A 462 -13.51 -40.00 -18.01
CA ALA A 462 -13.46 -41.06 -16.98
C ALA A 462 -14.12 -42.35 -17.49
N MET A 463 -15.24 -42.22 -18.19
CA MET A 463 -15.92 -43.33 -18.86
C MET A 463 -15.06 -43.94 -19.98
N GLY A 464 -14.48 -43.12 -20.85
CA GLY A 464 -13.59 -43.59 -21.91
C GLY A 464 -12.34 -44.29 -21.37
N TYR A 465 -11.78 -43.79 -20.26
CA TYR A 465 -10.66 -44.45 -19.58
C TYR A 465 -11.06 -45.85 -19.07
N ASP A 466 -12.23 -45.98 -18.44
CA ASP A 466 -12.74 -47.26 -17.95
C ASP A 466 -13.01 -48.25 -19.10
N MET A 467 -13.58 -47.77 -20.21
CA MET A 467 -13.81 -48.61 -21.40
C MET A 467 -12.50 -49.11 -22.04
N LEU A 468 -11.45 -48.28 -22.06
CA LEU A 468 -10.17 -48.62 -22.71
C LEU A 468 -9.25 -49.47 -21.84
N PHE A 469 -9.27 -49.27 -20.52
CA PHE A 469 -8.33 -49.91 -19.59
C PHE A 469 -9.00 -50.90 -18.62
N HIS A 470 -10.33 -51.04 -18.68
CA HIS A 470 -11.14 -51.85 -17.77
C HIS A 470 -10.89 -51.53 -16.28
N GLN A 471 -10.54 -50.28 -16.00
CA GLN A 471 -10.23 -49.79 -14.66
C GLN A 471 -10.80 -48.39 -14.47
N LYS A 472 -11.54 -48.20 -13.37
CA LYS A 472 -12.04 -46.88 -13.00
C LYS A 472 -10.91 -45.98 -12.48
N ILE A 473 -11.00 -44.68 -12.77
CA ILE A 473 -10.05 -43.68 -12.23
C ILE A 473 -10.17 -43.60 -10.70
N ALA A 474 -11.39 -43.62 -10.18
CA ALA A 474 -11.68 -43.76 -8.76
C ALA A 474 -12.94 -44.62 -8.61
N GLU A 475 -13.00 -45.45 -7.57
CA GLU A 475 -14.13 -46.32 -7.26
C GLU A 475 -14.33 -46.44 -5.74
N GLY A 476 -15.52 -46.91 -5.33
CA GLY A 476 -15.87 -47.12 -3.93
C GLY A 476 -15.56 -45.91 -3.04
N ASN A 477 -14.80 -46.15 -1.96
CA ASN A 477 -14.44 -45.11 -0.99
C ASN A 477 -13.63 -43.95 -1.59
N ALA A 478 -12.80 -44.19 -2.60
CA ALA A 478 -12.04 -43.13 -3.25
C ALA A 478 -12.95 -42.19 -4.05
N ALA A 479 -13.92 -42.74 -4.77
CA ALA A 479 -14.91 -41.96 -5.51
C ALA A 479 -15.85 -41.18 -4.57
N LEU A 480 -16.30 -41.82 -3.47
CA LEU A 480 -17.09 -41.15 -2.43
C LEU A 480 -16.33 -39.99 -1.78
N LYS A 481 -15.04 -40.18 -1.49
CA LYS A 481 -14.19 -39.13 -0.92
C LYS A 481 -14.09 -37.92 -1.85
N LEU A 482 -13.95 -38.11 -3.16
CA LEU A 482 -13.90 -37.01 -4.13
C LEU A 482 -15.17 -36.12 -4.07
N LEU A 483 -16.34 -36.73 -3.81
CA LEU A 483 -17.60 -36.00 -3.66
C LEU A 483 -17.74 -35.32 -2.29
N ILE A 484 -17.45 -36.04 -1.19
CA ILE A 484 -17.49 -35.50 0.17
C ILE A 484 -16.57 -34.28 0.29
N ASP A 485 -15.40 -34.35 -0.34
CA ASP A 485 -14.40 -33.27 -0.37
C ASP A 485 -14.92 -31.96 -0.98
N GLN A 486 -16.01 -31.99 -1.76
CA GLN A 486 -16.65 -30.79 -2.32
C GLN A 486 -17.93 -30.40 -1.59
N HIS A 487 -18.44 -31.26 -0.71
CA HIS A 487 -19.68 -31.00 0.01
C HIS A 487 -19.47 -29.83 0.99
N PRO A 488 -20.38 -28.83 1.04
CA PRO A 488 -20.17 -27.60 1.80
C PRO A 488 -20.12 -27.81 3.32
N TRP A 489 -20.94 -28.74 3.83
CA TRP A 489 -21.09 -28.98 5.28
C TRP A 489 -20.39 -30.23 5.82
N ARG A 490 -20.03 -31.18 4.95
CA ARG A 490 -19.40 -32.46 5.33
C ARG A 490 -17.87 -32.44 5.17
N SER A 491 -17.34 -31.32 4.70
CA SER A 491 -15.91 -31.08 4.57
C SER A 491 -15.61 -29.61 4.83
N LEU A 492 -14.34 -29.28 5.06
CA LEU A 492 -13.87 -27.90 5.16
C LEU A 492 -13.72 -27.22 3.78
N SER A 493 -14.50 -27.65 2.79
CA SER A 493 -14.37 -27.23 1.39
C SER A 493 -14.46 -25.71 1.20
N LEU A 494 -15.38 -25.05 1.92
CA LEU A 494 -15.55 -23.60 1.87
C LEU A 494 -14.35 -22.85 2.45
N LEU A 495 -13.77 -23.35 3.54
CA LEU A 495 -12.53 -22.79 4.12
C LEU A 495 -11.35 -22.94 3.15
N TYR A 496 -11.19 -24.14 2.57
CA TYR A 496 -10.16 -24.42 1.58
C TYR A 496 -10.36 -23.62 0.28
N ALA A 497 -11.60 -23.24 -0.04
CA ALA A 497 -11.89 -22.32 -1.14
C ALA A 497 -11.39 -20.90 -0.85
N CYS A 498 -11.46 -20.43 0.40
CA CYS A 498 -10.86 -19.16 0.81
C CYS A 498 -9.33 -19.19 0.69
N PHE A 499 -8.67 -20.27 1.12
CA PHE A 499 -7.21 -20.43 0.93
C PHE A 499 -6.82 -20.41 -0.55
N THR A 500 -7.62 -21.06 -1.40
CA THR A 500 -7.42 -21.01 -2.85
C THR A 500 -7.58 -19.58 -3.38
N GLY A 501 -8.57 -18.83 -2.91
CA GLY A 501 -8.74 -17.41 -3.24
C GLY A 501 -7.53 -16.55 -2.83
N PHE A 502 -6.96 -16.80 -1.64
CA PHE A 502 -5.72 -16.17 -1.21
C PHE A 502 -4.53 -16.49 -2.14
N PHE A 503 -4.34 -17.76 -2.54
CA PHE A 503 -3.27 -18.15 -3.46
C PHE A 503 -3.45 -17.62 -4.89
N LEU A 504 -4.69 -17.46 -5.35
CA LEU A 504 -5.00 -16.77 -6.61
C LEU A 504 -4.57 -15.30 -6.55
N PHE A 505 -4.84 -14.63 -5.43
CA PHE A 505 -4.35 -13.27 -5.19
C PHE A 505 -2.82 -13.22 -5.11
N ALA A 506 -2.20 -14.09 -4.31
CA ALA A 506 -0.75 -14.13 -4.09
C ALA A 506 0.03 -14.42 -5.38
N SER A 507 -0.40 -15.40 -6.18
CA SER A 507 0.20 -15.69 -7.49
C SER A 507 0.08 -14.50 -8.44
N GLY A 508 -1.02 -13.74 -8.30
CA GLY A 508 -1.23 -12.49 -8.98
C GLY A 508 -0.22 -11.38 -8.65
N ILE A 509 0.16 -11.24 -7.38
CA ILE A 509 1.21 -10.31 -6.94
C ILE A 509 2.58 -10.76 -7.44
N ILE A 510 2.88 -12.07 -7.40
CA ILE A 510 4.13 -12.63 -7.92
C ILE A 510 4.27 -12.35 -9.42
N ALA A 511 3.17 -12.49 -10.19
CA ALA A 511 3.16 -12.17 -11.61
C ALA A 511 3.52 -10.70 -11.87
N GLY A 512 2.89 -9.77 -11.15
CA GLY A 512 3.15 -8.34 -11.31
C GLY A 512 4.56 -7.94 -10.84
N TYR A 513 5.08 -8.56 -9.78
CA TYR A 513 6.46 -8.36 -9.32
C TYR A 513 7.48 -8.75 -10.42
N TRP A 514 7.35 -9.94 -11.01
CA TRP A 514 8.26 -10.38 -12.06
C TRP A 514 8.10 -9.56 -13.35
N GLN A 515 6.87 -9.18 -13.69
CA GLN A 515 6.61 -8.29 -14.83
C GLN A 515 7.31 -6.94 -14.65
N ASN A 516 7.19 -6.35 -13.47
CA ASN A 516 7.86 -5.10 -13.12
C ASN A 516 9.39 -5.26 -13.14
N LYS A 517 9.91 -6.36 -12.57
CA LYS A 517 11.35 -6.65 -12.55
C LYS A 517 11.96 -6.77 -13.95
N ILE A 518 11.22 -7.33 -14.91
CA ILE A 518 11.68 -7.45 -16.29
C ILE A 518 11.77 -6.11 -17.01
N ARG A 519 10.79 -5.23 -16.80
CA ARG A 519 10.79 -3.88 -17.39
C ARG A 519 11.86 -3.02 -16.74
N TYR A 520 11.87 -2.96 -15.40
CA TYR A 520 12.87 -2.21 -14.64
C TYR A 520 14.30 -2.66 -14.95
N GLY A 521 14.50 -3.97 -15.05
CA GLY A 521 15.79 -4.55 -15.41
C GLY A 521 16.16 -4.41 -16.89
N GLN A 522 15.30 -3.81 -17.73
CA GLN A 522 15.45 -3.71 -19.18
C GLN A 522 15.85 -5.06 -19.80
N ILE A 523 15.25 -6.16 -19.31
CA ILE A 523 15.68 -7.52 -19.65
C ILE A 523 15.52 -7.80 -21.14
N LYS A 524 14.53 -7.18 -21.79
CA LYS A 524 14.35 -7.23 -23.25
C LYS A 524 15.61 -6.76 -23.98
N ASP A 525 16.12 -5.59 -23.64
CA ASP A 525 17.25 -4.98 -24.34
C ASP A 525 18.56 -5.65 -23.93
N ARG A 526 18.69 -6.07 -22.67
CA ARG A 526 19.82 -6.92 -22.23
C ARG A 526 19.86 -8.26 -22.96
N LEU A 527 18.72 -8.90 -23.20
CA LEU A 527 18.66 -10.14 -23.98
C LEU A 527 19.08 -9.91 -25.43
N LYS A 528 18.64 -8.81 -26.04
CA LYS A 528 19.07 -8.44 -27.40
C LYS A 528 20.57 -8.20 -27.48
N GLU A 529 21.15 -7.55 -26.47
CA GLU A 529 22.57 -7.20 -26.40
C GLU A 529 23.47 -8.35 -25.87
N HIS A 530 22.90 -9.47 -25.44
CA HIS A 530 23.66 -10.55 -24.82
C HIS A 530 24.60 -11.25 -25.83
N PRO A 531 25.94 -11.28 -25.60
CA PRO A 531 26.91 -11.77 -26.57
C PRO A 531 26.66 -13.20 -27.05
N ALA A 532 26.38 -14.13 -26.13
CA ALA A 532 26.14 -15.53 -26.49
C ALA A 532 24.82 -15.73 -27.27
N LEU A 533 23.80 -14.89 -27.03
CA LEU A 533 22.51 -15.01 -27.73
C LEU A 533 22.59 -14.39 -29.12
N LYS A 534 23.33 -13.30 -29.28
CA LYS A 534 23.67 -12.73 -30.60
C LYS A 534 24.45 -13.73 -31.45
N PHE A 535 25.35 -14.51 -30.85
CA PHE A 535 26.10 -15.54 -31.57
C PHE A 535 25.26 -16.79 -31.89
N SER A 536 24.39 -17.23 -30.98
CA SER A 536 23.61 -18.46 -31.13
C SER A 536 22.32 -18.30 -31.97
N MET A 537 21.75 -17.09 -32.05
CA MET A 537 20.43 -16.87 -32.67
C MET A 537 20.45 -15.71 -33.68
N SER A 538 19.63 -15.83 -34.73
CA SER A 538 19.45 -14.72 -35.68
C SER A 538 18.72 -13.52 -35.03
N PRO A 539 18.96 -12.28 -35.50
CA PRO A 539 18.37 -11.08 -34.91
C PRO A 539 16.83 -11.11 -34.82
N LYS A 540 16.15 -11.70 -35.82
CA LYS A 540 14.69 -11.86 -35.82
C LYS A 540 14.21 -12.78 -34.70
N ARG A 541 14.90 -13.91 -34.47
CA ARG A 541 14.57 -14.87 -33.40
C ARG A 541 14.83 -14.26 -32.03
N LEU A 542 15.96 -13.56 -31.87
CA LEU A 542 16.33 -12.90 -30.63
C LEU A 542 15.34 -11.78 -30.27
N ASN A 543 14.93 -10.95 -31.22
CA ASN A 543 13.90 -9.94 -31.02
C ASN A 543 12.54 -10.54 -30.64
N LYS A 544 12.15 -11.65 -31.29
CA LYS A 544 10.91 -12.36 -30.95
C LYS A 544 10.96 -12.95 -29.55
N LEU A 545 12.09 -13.55 -29.16
CA LEU A 545 12.30 -14.10 -27.82
C LEU A 545 12.28 -13.00 -26.76
N ALA A 546 13.06 -11.94 -26.94
CA ALA A 546 13.11 -10.80 -26.01
C ALA A 546 11.73 -10.16 -25.83
N GLY A 547 10.99 -9.93 -26.93
CA GLY A 547 9.63 -9.41 -26.87
C GLY A 547 8.61 -10.40 -26.30
N TRP A 548 8.86 -11.71 -26.37
CA TRP A 548 8.03 -12.71 -25.70
C TRP A 548 8.28 -12.73 -24.19
N VAL A 549 9.54 -12.71 -23.76
CA VAL A 549 9.93 -12.64 -22.34
C VAL A 549 9.35 -11.38 -21.70
N GLU A 550 9.49 -10.22 -22.35
CA GLU A 550 8.94 -8.96 -21.85
C GLU A 550 7.42 -9.00 -21.63
N ARG A 551 6.67 -9.66 -22.51
CA ARG A 551 5.19 -9.64 -22.47
C ARG A 551 4.56 -10.75 -21.63
N ASN A 552 5.25 -11.89 -21.47
CA ASN A 552 4.65 -13.12 -20.95
C ASN A 552 5.31 -13.67 -19.68
N PHE A 553 6.54 -13.27 -19.35
CA PHE A 553 7.26 -13.90 -18.24
C PHE A 553 6.61 -13.63 -16.87
N GLY A 554 6.01 -12.46 -16.66
CA GLY A 554 5.21 -12.21 -15.45
C GLY A 554 4.04 -13.18 -15.32
N ALA A 555 3.27 -13.36 -16.39
CA ALA A 555 2.15 -14.32 -16.43
C ALA A 555 2.62 -15.77 -16.24
N LEU A 556 3.74 -16.15 -16.87
CA LEU A 556 4.39 -17.44 -16.70
C LEU A 556 4.71 -17.73 -15.22
N MET A 557 5.42 -16.81 -14.56
CA MET A 557 5.80 -16.96 -13.15
C MET A 557 4.58 -17.00 -12.22
N GLY A 558 3.53 -16.22 -12.52
CA GLY A 558 2.26 -16.31 -11.80
C GLY A 558 1.60 -17.67 -11.93
N ASN A 559 1.53 -18.21 -13.15
CA ASN A 559 0.92 -19.51 -13.45
C ASN A 559 1.69 -20.68 -12.83
N ILE A 560 3.02 -20.65 -12.87
CA ILE A 560 3.89 -21.61 -12.19
C ILE A 560 3.66 -21.53 -10.68
N SER A 561 3.69 -20.33 -10.10
CA SER A 561 3.50 -20.15 -8.66
C SER A 561 2.14 -20.66 -8.20
N LEU A 562 1.07 -20.37 -8.95
CA LEU A 562 -0.25 -20.91 -8.67
C LEU A 562 -0.28 -22.44 -8.76
N GLY A 563 0.33 -23.02 -9.80
CA GLY A 563 0.42 -24.48 -9.94
C GLY A 563 1.10 -25.13 -8.75
N PHE A 564 2.19 -24.54 -8.26
CA PHE A 564 2.89 -24.98 -7.05
C PHE A 564 2.05 -24.82 -5.78
N PHE A 565 1.37 -23.68 -5.59
CA PHE A 565 0.49 -23.51 -4.44
C PHE A 565 -0.62 -24.56 -4.39
N LEU A 566 -1.29 -24.82 -5.52
CA LEU A 566 -2.36 -25.81 -5.58
C LEU A 566 -1.83 -27.26 -5.49
N GLY A 567 -0.67 -27.55 -6.05
CA GLY A 567 -0.09 -28.89 -6.08
C GLY A 567 0.52 -29.33 -4.74
N PHE A 568 1.15 -28.40 -4.01
CA PHE A 568 1.79 -28.69 -2.72
C PHE A 568 0.87 -28.52 -1.51
N ALA A 569 -0.24 -27.77 -1.58
CA ALA A 569 -1.03 -27.45 -0.38
C ALA A 569 -1.44 -28.69 0.43
N GLY A 570 -2.10 -29.66 -0.21
CA GLY A 570 -2.52 -30.89 0.48
C GLY A 570 -1.37 -31.74 1.02
N ILE A 571 -0.16 -31.59 0.48
CA ILE A 571 1.04 -32.31 0.95
C ILE A 571 1.71 -31.57 2.10
N LEU A 572 1.76 -30.25 2.06
CA LEU A 572 2.18 -29.44 3.20
C LEU A 572 1.28 -29.69 4.41
N GLY A 573 -0.04 -29.82 4.21
CA GLY A 573 -0.96 -30.22 5.27
C GLY A 573 -0.60 -31.57 5.89
N LYS A 574 -0.31 -32.58 5.05
CA LYS A 574 0.15 -33.90 5.51
C LYS A 574 1.48 -33.85 6.28
N ILE A 575 2.47 -33.10 5.76
CA ILE A 575 3.79 -32.99 6.38
C ILE A 575 3.72 -32.28 7.73
N LEU A 576 2.91 -31.22 7.82
CA LEU A 576 2.75 -30.42 9.04
C LEU A 576 1.75 -31.02 10.05
N GLY A 577 1.02 -32.08 9.68
CA GLY A 577 -0.06 -32.65 10.49
C GLY A 577 -1.27 -31.72 10.64
N LEU A 578 -1.44 -30.73 9.76
CA LEU A 578 -2.51 -29.74 9.80
C LEU A 578 -3.57 -30.05 8.73
N PRO A 579 -4.88 -29.86 9.01
CA PRO A 579 -5.94 -29.97 8.02
C PRO A 579 -5.87 -28.79 7.05
N PHE A 580 -4.92 -28.85 6.11
CA PHE A 580 -4.64 -27.82 5.13
C PHE A 580 -4.73 -28.41 3.73
N ASP A 581 -5.69 -27.91 2.95
CA ASP A 581 -5.92 -28.30 1.56
C ASP A 581 -6.51 -27.11 0.80
N ILE A 582 -6.67 -27.27 -0.50
CA ILE A 582 -7.20 -26.27 -1.43
C ILE A 582 -8.38 -26.84 -2.22
N ARG A 583 -9.33 -25.96 -2.55
CA ARG A 583 -10.51 -26.25 -3.36
C ARG A 583 -10.70 -25.17 -4.39
N HIS A 584 -10.52 -25.56 -5.65
CA HIS A 584 -10.63 -24.69 -6.80
C HIS A 584 -11.80 -25.15 -7.66
N ILE A 585 -12.72 -24.24 -8.00
CA ILE A 585 -13.99 -24.56 -8.67
C ILE A 585 -13.87 -25.57 -9.82
N THR A 586 -12.95 -25.35 -10.77
CA THR A 586 -12.82 -26.22 -11.95
C THR A 586 -12.22 -27.59 -11.61
N ILE A 587 -11.27 -27.65 -10.66
CA ILE A 587 -10.68 -28.92 -10.21
C ILE A 587 -11.72 -29.69 -9.37
N SER A 588 -12.47 -28.99 -8.53
CA SER A 588 -13.59 -29.54 -7.76
C SER A 588 -14.69 -30.08 -8.65
N ALA A 589 -15.03 -29.39 -9.75
CA ALA A 589 -15.99 -29.87 -10.74
C ALA A 589 -15.49 -31.14 -11.45
N GLY A 590 -14.22 -31.17 -11.88
CA GLY A 590 -13.63 -32.35 -12.51
C GLY A 590 -13.56 -33.56 -11.55
N ASN A 591 -13.14 -33.34 -10.30
CA ASN A 591 -13.15 -34.37 -9.26
C ASN A 591 -14.57 -34.87 -8.95
N SER A 592 -15.57 -33.98 -8.97
CA SER A 592 -16.97 -34.36 -8.79
C SER A 592 -17.44 -35.25 -9.95
N ALA A 593 -17.11 -34.91 -11.20
CA ALA A 593 -17.44 -35.72 -12.36
C ALA A 593 -16.83 -37.14 -12.27
N ILE A 594 -15.54 -37.23 -11.89
CA ILE A 594 -14.87 -38.53 -11.68
C ILE A 594 -15.52 -39.32 -10.55
N GLY A 595 -15.86 -38.67 -9.42
CA GLY A 595 -16.52 -39.32 -8.28
C GLY A 595 -17.92 -39.82 -8.62
N VAL A 596 -18.69 -39.04 -9.39
CA VAL A 596 -20.03 -39.42 -9.85
C VAL A 596 -19.97 -40.63 -10.77
N TYR A 597 -19.05 -40.65 -11.73
CA TYR A 597 -18.84 -41.83 -12.59
C TYR A 597 -18.38 -43.04 -11.78
N GLY A 598 -17.43 -42.84 -10.86
CA GLY A 598 -16.82 -43.91 -10.06
C GLY A 598 -17.80 -44.67 -9.17
N LEU A 599 -18.75 -43.94 -8.55
CA LEU A 599 -19.82 -44.55 -7.74
C LEU A 599 -20.99 -45.07 -8.57
N GLY A 600 -21.20 -44.52 -9.77
CA GLY A 600 -22.43 -44.70 -10.54
C GLY A 600 -23.52 -43.74 -10.05
N ILE A 601 -24.13 -43.01 -10.99
CA ILE A 601 -25.14 -41.97 -10.70
C ILE A 601 -26.31 -42.54 -9.89
N GLU A 602 -26.71 -43.78 -10.17
CA GLU A 602 -27.82 -44.48 -9.52
C GLU A 602 -27.58 -44.72 -8.02
N ASN A 603 -26.31 -44.86 -7.62
CA ASN A 603 -25.93 -45.13 -6.23
C ASN A 603 -25.79 -43.84 -5.39
N ILE A 604 -26.05 -42.67 -5.98
CA ILE A 604 -25.87 -41.38 -5.31
C ILE A 604 -27.24 -40.77 -5.03
N PRO A 605 -27.59 -40.50 -3.76
CA PRO A 605 -28.84 -39.83 -3.43
C PRO A 605 -28.94 -38.46 -4.12
N PRO A 606 -30.06 -38.11 -4.77
CA PRO A 606 -30.19 -36.85 -5.52
C PRO A 606 -29.90 -35.60 -4.67
N TYR A 607 -30.34 -35.59 -3.41
CA TYR A 607 -30.07 -34.49 -2.48
C TYR A 607 -28.56 -34.32 -2.19
N PHE A 608 -27.81 -35.43 -2.13
CA PHE A 608 -26.37 -35.40 -1.89
C PHE A 608 -25.64 -34.86 -3.13
N LEU A 609 -26.05 -35.29 -4.33
CA LEU A 609 -25.49 -34.76 -5.58
C LEU A 609 -25.77 -33.26 -5.73
N LEU A 610 -26.99 -32.80 -5.44
CA LEU A 610 -27.33 -31.37 -5.43
C LEU A 610 -26.49 -30.58 -4.43
N ALA A 611 -26.26 -31.13 -3.23
CA ALA A 611 -25.40 -30.50 -2.23
C ALA A 611 -23.93 -30.41 -2.69
N VAL A 612 -23.42 -31.43 -3.39
CA VAL A 612 -22.07 -31.42 -3.98
C VAL A 612 -21.97 -30.37 -5.09
N LEU A 613 -22.93 -30.31 -6.02
CA LEU A 613 -22.97 -29.30 -7.08
C LEU A 613 -23.08 -27.88 -6.51
N GLY A 614 -23.95 -27.67 -5.51
CA GLY A 614 -24.04 -26.42 -4.77
C GLY A 614 -22.74 -26.07 -4.05
N GLY A 615 -22.04 -27.07 -3.50
CA GLY A 615 -20.71 -26.95 -2.92
C GLY A 615 -19.68 -26.44 -3.92
N VAL A 616 -19.62 -27.03 -5.12
CA VAL A 616 -18.73 -26.58 -6.22
C VAL A 616 -18.99 -25.12 -6.58
N LEU A 617 -20.26 -24.71 -6.69
CA LEU A 617 -20.63 -23.31 -6.95
C LEU A 617 -20.19 -22.37 -5.81
N CYS A 618 -20.40 -22.78 -4.55
CA CYS A 618 -19.96 -22.00 -3.38
C CYS A 618 -18.43 -21.89 -3.31
N ILE A 619 -17.69 -22.95 -3.64
CA ILE A 619 -16.22 -22.93 -3.77
C ILE A 619 -15.80 -21.86 -4.79
N GLY A 620 -16.44 -21.83 -5.96
CA GLY A 620 -16.19 -20.81 -6.99
C GLY A 620 -16.46 -19.39 -6.53
N PHE A 621 -17.59 -19.18 -5.87
CA PHE A 621 -17.94 -17.89 -5.28
C PHE A 621 -16.89 -17.43 -4.26
N LEU A 622 -16.45 -18.30 -3.34
CA LEU A 622 -15.44 -17.95 -2.33
C LEU A 622 -14.04 -17.77 -2.92
N ASN A 623 -13.66 -18.55 -3.95
CA ASN A 623 -12.42 -18.35 -4.70
C ASN A 623 -12.37 -16.91 -5.26
N PHE A 624 -13.46 -16.49 -5.93
CA PHE A 624 -13.59 -15.14 -6.49
C PHE A 624 -13.62 -14.07 -5.39
N LEU A 625 -14.54 -14.18 -4.43
CA LEU A 625 -14.77 -13.18 -3.40
C LEU A 625 -13.49 -12.88 -2.62
N THR A 626 -12.77 -13.92 -2.19
CA THR A 626 -11.54 -13.76 -1.41
C THR A 626 -10.43 -13.13 -2.25
N SER A 627 -10.20 -13.63 -3.47
CA SER A 627 -9.16 -13.10 -4.37
C SER A 627 -9.43 -11.65 -4.77
N PHE A 628 -10.67 -11.35 -5.18
CA PHE A 628 -11.10 -10.01 -5.56
C PHE A 628 -11.02 -9.04 -4.39
N SER A 629 -11.52 -9.42 -3.21
CA SER A 629 -11.51 -8.54 -2.03
C SER A 629 -10.10 -8.17 -1.61
N LEU A 630 -9.16 -9.13 -1.60
CA LEU A 630 -7.76 -8.86 -1.28
C LEU A 630 -7.10 -7.96 -2.33
N ALA A 631 -7.30 -8.26 -3.61
CA ALA A 631 -6.76 -7.44 -4.70
C ALA A 631 -7.32 -6.01 -4.67
N PHE A 632 -8.62 -5.86 -4.45
CA PHE A 632 -9.30 -4.58 -4.37
C PHE A 632 -8.83 -3.78 -3.16
N LEU A 633 -8.71 -4.41 -1.99
CA LEU A 633 -8.19 -3.74 -0.78
C LEU A 633 -6.76 -3.22 -0.98
N VAL A 634 -5.89 -4.00 -1.63
CA VAL A 634 -4.53 -3.53 -1.96
C VAL A 634 -4.59 -2.37 -2.94
N ALA A 635 -5.39 -2.46 -4.00
CA ALA A 635 -5.49 -1.42 -5.01
C ALA A 635 -6.06 -0.10 -4.45
N VAL A 636 -7.14 -0.16 -3.66
CA VAL A 636 -7.75 1.01 -2.99
C VAL A 636 -6.78 1.64 -1.99
N LYS A 637 -6.12 0.82 -1.16
CA LYS A 637 -5.13 1.31 -0.20
C LYS A 637 -3.96 2.01 -0.90
N SER A 638 -3.55 1.48 -2.06
CA SER A 638 -2.45 2.01 -2.84
C SER A 638 -2.76 3.36 -3.52
N ARG A 639 -4.05 3.71 -3.63
CA ARG A 639 -4.55 5.00 -4.14
C ARG A 639 -4.81 6.05 -3.05
N GLY A 640 -4.36 5.79 -1.81
CA GLY A 640 -4.46 6.77 -0.71
C GLY A 640 -5.88 7.03 -0.18
N ILE A 641 -6.87 6.22 -0.57
CA ILE A 641 -8.26 6.38 -0.13
C ILE A 641 -8.35 6.15 1.38
N ARG A 642 -8.89 7.15 2.10
CA ARG A 642 -8.99 7.12 3.56
C ARG A 642 -9.98 6.02 3.99
N PHE A 643 -9.59 5.23 4.99
CA PHE A 643 -10.41 4.15 5.57
C PHE A 643 -11.84 4.58 5.97
N ALA A 644 -12.03 5.86 6.30
CA ALA A 644 -13.33 6.43 6.67
C ALA A 644 -14.40 6.34 5.56
N GLN A 645 -13.99 6.21 4.28
CA GLN A 645 -14.91 6.17 3.14
C GLN A 645 -15.39 4.74 2.79
N TYR A 646 -14.78 3.69 3.36
CA TYR A 646 -15.12 2.29 3.02
C TYR A 646 -16.57 1.90 3.37
N PRO A 647 -17.14 2.28 4.53
CA PRO A 647 -18.54 1.95 4.84
C PRO A 647 -19.55 2.61 3.90
N ARG A 648 -19.29 3.87 3.47
CA ARG A 648 -20.11 4.60 2.48
C ARG A 648 -20.11 3.84 1.15
N PHE A 649 -18.93 3.38 0.71
CA PHE A 649 -18.78 2.58 -0.51
C PHE A 649 -19.56 1.26 -0.46
N PHE A 650 -19.38 0.43 0.57
CA PHE A 650 -20.09 -0.85 0.66
C PHE A 650 -21.62 -0.66 0.71
N ARG A 651 -22.11 0.43 1.32
CA ARG A 651 -23.53 0.77 1.31
C ARG A 651 -24.05 1.14 -0.08
N ILE A 652 -23.28 1.90 -0.88
CA ILE A 652 -23.64 2.24 -2.27
C ILE A 652 -23.66 0.99 -3.13
N LEU A 653 -22.62 0.15 -3.04
CA LEU A 653 -22.56 -1.12 -3.78
C LEU A 653 -23.73 -2.04 -3.45
N GLY A 654 -24.06 -2.19 -2.16
CA GLY A 654 -25.22 -2.98 -1.73
C GLY A 654 -26.55 -2.43 -2.28
N ARG A 655 -26.73 -1.10 -2.26
CA ARG A 655 -27.92 -0.46 -2.83
C ARG A 655 -28.01 -0.65 -4.35
N TYR A 656 -26.88 -0.54 -5.06
CA TYR A 656 -26.82 -0.76 -6.50
C TYR A 656 -27.14 -2.22 -6.88
N PHE A 657 -26.58 -3.19 -6.13
CA PHE A 657 -26.88 -4.61 -6.31
C PHE A 657 -28.36 -4.94 -6.10
N LEU A 658 -28.99 -4.39 -5.06
CA LEU A 658 -30.41 -4.61 -4.79
C LEU A 658 -31.33 -3.98 -5.85
N ARG A 659 -30.96 -2.82 -6.41
CA ARG A 659 -31.75 -2.12 -7.44
C ARG A 659 -31.55 -2.69 -8.85
N HIS A 660 -30.33 -3.12 -9.17
CA HIS A 660 -29.94 -3.57 -10.53
C HIS A 660 -29.32 -4.99 -10.54
N PRO A 661 -29.95 -6.02 -9.92
CA PRO A 661 -29.32 -7.35 -9.81
C PRO A 661 -29.04 -8.00 -11.16
N ARG A 662 -29.87 -7.71 -12.17
CA ARG A 662 -29.69 -8.23 -13.53
C ARG A 662 -28.41 -7.75 -14.20
N GLU A 663 -27.93 -6.54 -13.88
CA GLU A 663 -26.73 -5.97 -14.49
C GLU A 663 -25.42 -6.64 -14.02
N PHE A 664 -25.45 -7.29 -12.85
CA PHE A 664 -24.34 -8.07 -12.30
C PHE A 664 -24.19 -9.45 -12.95
N VAL A 665 -25.22 -9.90 -13.68
CA VAL A 665 -25.27 -11.25 -14.27
C VAL A 665 -25.30 -11.17 -15.80
N LEU A 666 -26.10 -10.26 -16.36
CA LEU A 666 -26.35 -10.17 -17.79
C LEU A 666 -26.03 -8.76 -18.33
N PRO A 667 -25.45 -8.66 -19.54
CA PRO A 667 -25.24 -7.38 -20.20
C PRO A 667 -26.56 -6.70 -20.61
N SER A 668 -26.61 -5.39 -20.37
CA SER A 668 -27.69 -4.47 -20.80
C SER A 668 -27.96 -4.58 -22.31
N LYS A 669 -29.23 -4.39 -22.73
CA LYS A 669 -29.61 -4.30 -24.15
C LYS A 669 -29.13 -3.01 -24.82
N LYS A 670 -28.94 -1.93 -24.05
CA LYS A 670 -28.40 -0.66 -24.54
C LYS A 670 -26.89 -0.63 -24.33
N VAL A 671 -26.14 -0.43 -25.40
CA VAL A 671 -24.73 -0.05 -25.33
C VAL A 671 -24.73 1.33 -24.67
N VAL A 672 -24.34 1.40 -23.40
CA VAL A 672 -23.97 2.68 -22.82
C VAL A 672 -22.63 3.00 -23.47
N GLU A 673 -22.63 3.88 -24.47
CA GLU A 673 -21.38 4.38 -25.03
C GLU A 673 -20.52 4.86 -23.87
N PRO A 674 -19.25 4.41 -23.77
CA PRO A 674 -18.35 5.04 -22.83
C PRO A 674 -18.28 6.51 -23.24
N VAL A 675 -18.53 7.41 -22.28
CA VAL A 675 -18.31 8.85 -22.48
C VAL A 675 -16.79 9.07 -22.56
N TYR A 676 -16.19 8.66 -23.67
CA TYR A 676 -14.91 9.18 -24.12
C TYR A 676 -15.26 10.44 -24.91
N LYS A 677 -15.35 11.58 -24.23
CA LYS A 677 -15.07 12.84 -24.91
C LYS A 677 -13.61 12.75 -25.35
N SER A 678 -13.38 12.68 -26.66
CA SER A 678 -12.05 12.91 -27.22
C SER A 678 -11.57 14.26 -26.72
N LEU A 679 -10.36 14.30 -26.16
CA LEU A 679 -9.64 15.54 -25.91
C LEU A 679 -9.48 16.24 -27.26
N GLY A 680 -10.24 17.32 -27.44
CA GLY A 680 -9.87 18.44 -28.31
C GLY A 680 -9.23 19.50 -27.44
#